data_AF-A0A353F8A6-F1
#
_entry.id   AF-A0A353F8A6-F1
#
_cell.length_a   1.000
_cell.length_b   1.000
_cell.length_c   1.000
_cell.angle_alpha   90.00
_cell.angle_beta   90.00
_cell.angle_gamma   90.00
#
_symmetry.space_group_name_H-M   'P 1'
#
loop_
_entity.id
_entity.type
_entity.pdbx_description
1 polymer ?
#
loop_
_entity_poly.entity_id
_entity_poly.type
_entity_poly.pdbx_seq_one_letter_code
_entity_poly.pdbx_strand_id
1 'polypeptide(L)'
;MAFDNDPASREIQDVGYDLLSDTEEANFAVDQGGQSFLSRIEQLTGDQSNPVYQAAQSDPSNDNFLYYRDPSLSQQGIAQRYKNFNNPDGNSDPQTIDGVSAFATNNPDIEDINGDQTLNTSETYYQYKVVLSQNNLTLSHPYITDIREAESKTLPNGKTVQSRWVQFKIPIFEPDKKVGPISDFRSIRFIRMFMKGWDQPVILRFARLELIRGEWRRYRFNLDEFGDGLEEDEGDQTLFEVAAVNIEQNASRDPIPYVLPPGIDRQVLFGTASSQQQNEQSLSLRVCDLKDGAARAVFRNLQFDMRMYNRLKMFAHAESLVNEATGNASDNLRTGDLNLFIRMGSDYNQNYYEYEIPLEATPWGTTDEDLIWPAGNEMDFELSEFKEVKLERDRVYRTNGISNTEKYTVRKGRAAGSMAEISVVGAPNLGNVRTIMIGLRNPKTRDNNNSVCAEVWVNELRLTEFDQRGGWAANARVAAQLADFANVSLSGRTSSVGFGSIDQNVNERQKEEIYAYDLQSSFQLGMFFAKDIGLRIPMYFGLSEEWKNPQFNPLDPDIEFDDAVNNLETPEDRKELKEIAQDYTRRKSINFTNVRKERTGDKAKKAPQVYDIENFSASYSFNEIVRRNINVKQDIRRDYMGSLNYTYQTQPKPVEPFKKVKFLQSEHLALVRDFNFYWYPKNFTVIGTLNRSYNILQARDIELDIPNGLPVTYNKSFTFNRQYSLLYDITKSLKFDFNARMNTRIDELSGAPDTTGNREEIWKNLKNFGRPTNYHQTVNLNWQVPINKLPFFEFANVSARYTGDYDWNANSLRAQEGPDSLNFGNTIQNSMQLQLNNSFNLVALYNKFPYLRRVNQGTRKRPDARRGALRENALGRTERSPGDEDKEEEERSAFQKVLDGTVKTLMMIKNASANFSKTQGTLLPGFKPQASILGMD
;
A
#
# COMPACT_ATOMS: atom_id res chain seq x y z
N MET A 1 -32.10 20.57 0.56
CA MET A 1 -33.17 21.50 0.09
C MET A 1 -32.69 22.92 0.34
N ALA A 2 -33.14 23.88 -0.45
CA ALA A 2 -32.75 25.29 -0.32
C ALA A 2 -33.95 26.16 -0.71
N PHE A 3 -34.03 27.36 -0.14
CA PHE A 3 -35.02 28.36 -0.52
C PHE A 3 -34.85 28.82 -1.97
N ASP A 4 -35.93 29.34 -2.56
CA ASP A 4 -35.83 30.11 -3.80
C ASP A 4 -35.05 31.42 -3.56
N ASN A 5 -34.48 31.98 -4.63
CA ASN A 5 -33.82 33.28 -4.60
C ASN A 5 -34.81 34.45 -4.73
N ASP A 6 -36.08 34.18 -5.05
CA ASP A 6 -37.13 35.20 -5.07
C ASP A 6 -37.57 35.58 -3.64
N PRO A 7 -37.37 36.84 -3.18
CA PRO A 7 -37.79 37.28 -1.86
C PRO A 7 -39.29 37.10 -1.59
N ALA A 8 -40.13 37.26 -2.61
CA ALA A 8 -41.59 37.10 -2.45
C ALA A 8 -41.99 35.63 -2.22
N SER A 9 -41.18 34.69 -2.71
CA SER A 9 -41.38 33.26 -2.46
C SER A 9 -40.84 32.86 -1.09
N ARG A 10 -39.80 33.54 -0.60
CA ARG A 10 -39.18 33.24 0.70
C ARG A 10 -40.11 33.58 1.88
N GLU A 11 -40.84 34.68 1.84
CA GLU A 11 -41.84 35.04 2.86
C GLU A 11 -42.93 33.96 3.05
N ILE A 12 -43.21 33.17 1.99
CA ILE A 12 -44.18 32.06 2.04
C ILE A 12 -43.50 30.74 2.44
N GLN A 13 -42.20 30.60 2.19
CA GLN A 13 -41.44 29.37 2.47
C GLN A 13 -40.89 29.34 3.91
N ASP A 14 -40.60 30.50 4.48
CA ASP A 14 -39.93 30.66 5.77
C ASP A 14 -40.91 30.84 6.93
N VAL A 15 -41.86 29.92 7.03
CA VAL A 15 -42.99 29.93 7.99
C VAL A 15 -42.81 28.87 9.08
N GLY A 16 -41.57 28.72 9.56
CA GLY A 16 -41.28 27.84 10.69
C GLY A 16 -41.47 26.33 10.46
N TYR A 17 -41.59 25.59 11.57
CA TYR A 17 -41.77 24.12 11.56
C TYR A 17 -43.24 23.71 11.40
N ASP A 18 -44.19 24.62 11.60
CA ASP A 18 -45.62 24.33 11.49
C ASP A 18 -46.16 24.47 10.06
N LEU A 19 -45.40 25.14 9.18
CA LEU A 19 -45.72 25.39 7.77
C LEU A 19 -46.92 26.32 7.57
N LEU A 20 -47.21 27.19 8.54
CA LEU A 20 -48.35 28.09 8.55
C LEU A 20 -47.85 29.52 8.75
N SER A 21 -48.39 30.47 7.99
CA SER A 21 -48.19 31.89 8.34
C SER A 21 -48.98 32.25 9.61
N ASP A 22 -48.56 33.30 10.34
CA ASP A 22 -49.30 33.91 11.46
C ASP A 22 -50.83 34.00 11.21
N THR A 23 -51.22 34.35 9.97
CA THR A 23 -52.64 34.49 9.59
C THR A 23 -53.38 33.15 9.50
N GLU A 24 -52.69 32.10 9.09
CA GLU A 24 -53.20 30.73 9.03
C GLU A 24 -53.21 30.10 10.42
N GLU A 25 -52.18 30.33 11.23
CA GLU A 25 -52.10 29.89 12.63
C GLU A 25 -53.26 30.43 13.48
N ALA A 26 -53.59 31.71 13.32
CA ALA A 26 -54.70 32.36 14.01
C ALA A 26 -56.04 31.61 13.84
N ASN A 27 -56.19 30.97 12.67
CA ASN A 27 -57.37 30.21 12.27
C ASN A 27 -57.17 28.68 12.38
N PHE A 28 -55.97 28.22 12.72
CA PHE A 28 -55.63 26.81 12.75
C PHE A 28 -56.32 26.09 13.91
N ALA A 29 -56.94 24.94 13.58
CA ALA A 29 -57.59 24.06 14.54
C ALA A 29 -57.02 22.64 14.37
N VAL A 30 -56.58 22.04 15.49
CA VAL A 30 -55.90 20.74 15.52
C VAL A 30 -56.80 19.59 15.03
N ASP A 31 -58.12 19.70 15.23
CA ASP A 31 -59.11 18.70 14.83
C ASP A 31 -60.13 19.30 13.85
N GLN A 32 -60.69 18.49 12.94
CA GLN A 32 -61.78 18.92 12.05
C GLN A 32 -63.04 19.29 12.88
N GLY A 33 -63.21 20.59 13.14
CA GLY A 33 -64.27 21.14 13.99
C GLY A 33 -63.82 21.61 15.39
N GLY A 34 -62.52 21.58 15.69
CA GLY A 34 -61.94 22.11 16.92
C GLY A 34 -61.94 23.65 17.00
N GLN A 35 -61.74 24.19 18.21
CA GLN A 35 -61.57 25.63 18.44
C GLN A 35 -60.11 26.04 18.17
N SER A 36 -59.88 27.22 17.57
CA SER A 36 -58.53 27.72 17.33
C SER A 36 -57.80 28.07 18.64
N PHE A 37 -56.49 28.24 18.58
CA PHE A 37 -55.70 28.71 19.73
C PHE A 37 -56.23 30.04 20.27
N LEU A 38 -56.48 31.01 19.38
CA LEU A 38 -57.01 32.32 19.77
C LEU A 38 -58.41 32.24 20.39
N SER A 39 -59.29 31.36 19.90
CA SER A 39 -60.61 31.14 20.53
C SER A 39 -60.49 30.60 21.96
N ARG A 40 -59.46 29.78 22.25
CA ARG A 40 -59.19 29.29 23.61
C ARG A 40 -58.65 30.39 24.51
N ILE A 41 -57.76 31.25 24.00
CA ILE A 41 -57.25 32.40 24.75
C ILE A 41 -58.38 33.41 25.03
N GLU A 42 -59.23 33.69 24.05
CA GLU A 42 -60.39 34.58 24.21
C GLU A 42 -61.34 34.11 25.32
N GLN A 43 -61.61 32.80 25.40
CA GLN A 43 -62.42 32.23 26.48
C GLN A 43 -61.76 32.35 27.86
N LEU A 44 -60.43 32.27 27.93
CA LEU A 44 -59.67 32.42 29.17
C LEU A 44 -59.55 33.88 29.61
N THR A 45 -59.34 34.81 28.68
CA THR A 45 -59.18 36.24 28.97
C THR A 45 -60.51 36.98 29.08
N GLY A 46 -61.58 36.45 28.48
CA GLY A 46 -62.94 37.01 28.46
C GLY A 46 -63.12 38.23 27.56
N ASP A 47 -62.05 38.74 26.95
CA ASP A 47 -62.04 39.92 26.11
C ASP A 47 -60.82 39.90 25.17
N GLN A 48 -61.03 40.30 23.92
CA GLN A 48 -60.01 40.49 22.90
C GLN A 48 -59.12 41.71 23.18
N SER A 49 -59.57 42.67 24.00
CA SER A 49 -58.75 43.83 24.42
C SER A 49 -57.65 43.48 25.43
N ASN A 50 -57.66 42.25 25.96
CA ASN A 50 -56.68 41.81 26.94
C ASN A 50 -55.26 41.77 26.32
N PRO A 51 -54.22 42.34 26.98
CA PRO A 51 -52.85 42.31 26.48
C PRO A 51 -52.32 40.91 26.15
N VAL A 52 -52.78 39.87 26.85
CA VAL A 52 -52.40 38.48 26.59
C VAL A 52 -53.02 37.98 25.28
N TYR A 53 -54.28 38.33 25.00
CA TYR A 53 -54.92 38.01 23.74
C TYR A 53 -54.25 38.76 22.58
N GLN A 54 -53.94 40.04 22.77
CA GLN A 54 -53.24 40.85 21.76
C GLN A 54 -51.84 40.31 21.44
N ALA A 55 -51.10 39.84 22.45
CA ALA A 55 -49.80 39.20 22.24
C ALA A 55 -49.93 37.82 21.55
N ALA A 56 -50.94 37.02 21.91
CA ALA A 56 -51.21 35.75 21.23
C ALA A 56 -51.70 35.96 19.79
N GLN A 57 -52.41 37.05 19.51
CA GLN A 57 -52.87 37.39 18.17
C GLN A 57 -51.73 37.83 17.24
N SER A 58 -50.66 38.42 17.78
CA SER A 58 -49.51 38.87 17.00
C SER A 58 -48.51 37.77 16.65
N ASP A 59 -48.56 36.63 17.34
CA ASP A 59 -47.64 35.50 17.16
C ASP A 59 -48.30 34.26 17.79
N PRO A 60 -49.31 33.65 17.13
CA PRO A 60 -50.09 32.55 17.69
C PRO A 60 -49.26 31.30 18.04
N SER A 61 -48.28 30.93 17.21
CA SER A 61 -47.36 29.80 17.43
C SER A 61 -46.15 30.15 18.32
N ASN A 62 -45.91 31.44 18.59
CA ASN A 62 -44.78 31.95 19.38
C ASN A 62 -43.41 31.60 18.76
N ASP A 63 -43.33 31.60 17.44
CA ASP A 63 -42.19 31.15 16.66
C ASP A 63 -41.70 32.19 15.64
N ASN A 64 -42.20 33.43 15.75
CA ASN A 64 -41.68 34.59 15.03
C ASN A 64 -40.25 34.97 15.43
N PHE A 65 -39.38 35.11 14.44
CA PHE A 65 -38.00 35.53 14.58
C PHE A 65 -37.86 37.04 14.84
N LEU A 66 -36.93 37.40 15.72
CA LEU A 66 -36.52 38.80 15.90
C LEU A 66 -35.01 38.94 15.98
N TYR A 67 -34.44 39.72 15.06
CA TYR A 67 -33.00 39.96 15.02
C TYR A 67 -32.53 40.73 16.26
N TYR A 68 -31.43 40.29 16.88
CA TYR A 68 -30.94 40.84 18.16
C TYR A 68 -30.52 42.34 18.12
N ARG A 69 -30.43 42.94 16.93
CA ARG A 69 -30.17 44.39 16.73
C ARG A 69 -31.39 45.18 16.30
N ASP A 70 -32.58 44.58 16.30
CA ASP A 70 -33.80 45.27 15.94
C ASP A 70 -33.98 46.57 16.77
N PRO A 71 -34.39 47.70 16.17
CA PRO A 71 -34.57 48.96 16.89
C PRO A 71 -35.49 48.87 18.11
N SER A 72 -36.49 47.99 18.08
CA SER A 72 -37.41 47.73 19.21
C SER A 72 -36.69 47.16 20.45
N LEU A 73 -35.55 46.51 20.25
CA LEU A 73 -34.73 45.88 21.30
C LEU A 73 -33.56 46.77 21.77
N SER A 74 -33.41 47.97 21.19
CA SER A 74 -32.27 48.88 21.46
C SER A 74 -32.11 49.26 22.94
N GLN A 75 -33.20 49.37 23.69
CA GLN A 75 -33.21 49.69 25.12
C GLN A 75 -33.11 48.46 26.03
N GLN A 76 -33.06 47.25 25.47
CA GLN A 76 -33.03 46.00 26.21
C GLN A 76 -31.61 45.47 26.41
N GLY A 77 -31.38 44.73 27.52
CA GLY A 77 -30.11 44.09 27.80
C GLY A 77 -29.80 42.93 26.85
N ILE A 78 -28.53 42.53 26.75
CA ILE A 78 -28.06 41.52 25.77
C ILE A 78 -28.88 40.22 25.82
N ALA A 79 -29.12 39.65 27.00
CA ALA A 79 -29.87 38.39 27.11
C ALA A 79 -31.30 38.49 26.56
N GLN A 80 -31.95 39.63 26.78
CA GLN A 80 -33.31 39.86 26.31
C GLN A 80 -33.35 40.04 24.78
N ARG A 81 -32.31 40.63 24.18
CA ARG A 81 -32.20 40.79 22.73
C ARG A 81 -32.15 39.45 21.97
N TYR A 82 -31.61 38.41 22.59
CA TYR A 82 -31.53 37.07 21.99
C TYR A 82 -32.74 36.18 22.29
N LYS A 83 -33.78 36.69 22.97
CA LYS A 83 -34.92 35.87 23.42
C LYS A 83 -35.65 35.18 22.26
N ASN A 84 -35.86 35.89 21.15
CA ASN A 84 -36.59 35.40 19.96
C ASN A 84 -35.65 35.19 18.76
N PHE A 85 -34.33 35.11 18.97
CA PHE A 85 -33.37 35.00 17.87
C PHE A 85 -33.29 33.58 17.28
N ASN A 86 -33.69 32.55 18.04
CA ASN A 86 -33.65 31.15 17.59
C ASN A 86 -34.99 30.66 17.04
N ASN A 87 -35.96 31.56 16.92
CA ASN A 87 -37.28 31.27 16.40
C ASN A 87 -37.22 31.06 14.87
N PRO A 88 -38.02 30.15 14.29
CA PRO A 88 -37.88 29.71 12.90
C PRO A 88 -38.63 30.57 11.87
N ASP A 89 -39.82 31.11 12.15
CA ASP A 89 -40.56 31.94 11.18
C ASP A 89 -39.81 33.24 10.90
N GLY A 90 -39.48 33.50 9.63
CA GLY A 90 -38.80 34.71 9.17
C GLY A 90 -37.31 34.78 9.51
N ASN A 91 -36.69 33.68 9.93
CA ASN A 91 -35.29 33.67 10.37
C ASN A 91 -34.27 33.70 9.22
N SER A 92 -34.74 33.64 7.98
CA SER A 92 -33.95 33.59 6.75
C SER A 92 -34.12 34.81 5.83
N ASP A 93 -34.85 35.82 6.28
CA ASP A 93 -35.09 37.06 5.51
C ASP A 93 -33.78 37.87 5.31
N PRO A 94 -33.33 38.09 4.06
CA PRO A 94 -32.13 38.86 3.77
C PRO A 94 -32.22 40.37 4.07
N GLN A 95 -33.33 40.86 4.62
CA GLN A 95 -33.47 42.26 5.06
C GLN A 95 -32.28 42.73 5.89
N THR A 96 -31.85 43.98 5.66
CA THR A 96 -30.72 44.57 6.38
C THR A 96 -31.21 45.51 7.47
N ILE A 97 -30.78 45.28 8.70
CA ILE A 97 -30.98 46.19 9.83
C ILE A 97 -29.63 46.85 10.14
N ASP A 98 -29.58 48.19 10.16
CA ASP A 98 -28.34 48.97 10.36
C ASP A 98 -27.19 48.59 9.39
N GLY A 99 -27.51 48.24 8.15
CA GLY A 99 -26.52 47.88 7.12
C GLY A 99 -25.88 46.49 7.29
N VAL A 100 -26.42 45.66 8.19
CA VAL A 100 -26.04 44.26 8.37
C VAL A 100 -27.23 43.37 8.04
N SER A 101 -27.00 42.27 7.34
CA SER A 101 -28.06 41.28 7.07
C SER A 101 -28.63 40.73 8.38
N ALA A 102 -29.96 40.75 8.49
CA ALA A 102 -30.69 40.48 9.72
C ALA A 102 -31.33 39.08 9.74
N PHE A 103 -30.67 38.07 9.19
CA PHE A 103 -31.11 36.67 9.26
C PHE A 103 -30.20 35.82 10.18
N ALA A 104 -30.75 34.72 10.70
CA ALA A 104 -30.01 33.71 11.45
C ALA A 104 -29.44 32.60 10.55
N THR A 105 -30.19 32.18 9.53
CA THR A 105 -29.80 31.10 8.60
C THR A 105 -30.22 31.43 7.16
N ASN A 106 -29.67 30.71 6.18
CA ASN A 106 -30.14 30.76 4.78
C ASN A 106 -30.62 29.37 4.30
N ASN A 107 -30.67 28.41 5.22
CA ASN A 107 -31.20 27.08 5.00
C ASN A 107 -32.61 27.02 5.56
N PRO A 108 -33.53 26.28 4.92
CA PRO A 108 -34.85 26.04 5.48
C PRO A 108 -34.75 25.29 6.81
N ASP A 109 -35.61 25.65 7.74
CA ASP A 109 -35.85 24.88 8.96
C ASP A 109 -36.48 23.53 8.59
N ILE A 110 -35.77 22.45 8.87
CA ILE A 110 -36.20 21.08 8.54
C ILE A 110 -36.04 20.19 9.76
N GLU A 111 -36.87 19.15 9.85
CA GLU A 111 -36.81 18.16 10.93
C GLU A 111 -35.64 17.14 10.79
N ASP A 112 -34.73 17.36 9.84
CA ASP A 112 -33.52 16.55 9.61
C ASP A 112 -32.25 17.32 10.03
N ILE A 113 -31.72 16.97 11.21
CA ILE A 113 -30.56 17.63 11.81
C ILE A 113 -29.24 17.16 11.19
N ASN A 114 -29.12 15.91 10.73
CA ASN A 114 -27.86 15.35 10.21
C ASN A 114 -27.76 15.34 8.68
N GLY A 115 -28.81 15.75 7.96
CA GLY A 115 -28.83 15.87 6.51
C GLY A 115 -28.87 14.53 5.78
N ASP A 116 -29.35 13.46 6.43
CA ASP A 116 -29.44 12.12 5.83
C ASP A 116 -30.70 11.93 4.97
N GLN A 117 -31.53 12.98 4.85
CA GLN A 117 -32.78 13.05 4.09
C GLN A 117 -33.86 12.09 4.62
N THR A 118 -33.73 11.64 5.87
CA THR A 118 -34.70 10.77 6.53
C THR A 118 -35.03 11.28 7.92
N LEU A 119 -36.25 10.97 8.40
CA LEU A 119 -36.64 11.28 9.77
C LEU A 119 -36.37 10.07 10.67
N ASN A 120 -35.42 10.23 11.59
CA ASN A 120 -35.09 9.22 12.59
C ASN A 120 -36.05 9.35 13.79
N THR A 121 -37.21 8.70 13.72
CA THR A 121 -38.25 8.77 14.77
C THR A 121 -38.00 7.86 15.97
N SER A 122 -36.93 7.07 15.95
CA SER A 122 -36.59 6.15 17.04
C SER A 122 -35.92 6.87 18.22
N GLU A 123 -36.55 6.82 19.39
CA GLU A 123 -36.00 7.35 20.64
C GLU A 123 -35.19 6.26 21.38
N THR A 124 -33.90 6.14 21.02
CA THR A 124 -32.95 5.26 21.70
C THR A 124 -31.71 6.04 22.13
N TYR A 125 -31.51 6.25 23.43
CA TYR A 125 -30.45 7.13 23.93
C TYR A 125 -29.95 6.76 25.32
N TYR A 126 -28.77 7.31 25.62
CA TYR A 126 -28.20 7.37 26.96
C TYR A 126 -28.49 8.74 27.57
N GLN A 127 -28.92 8.76 28.84
CA GLN A 127 -29.27 9.98 29.55
C GLN A 127 -28.29 10.21 30.70
N TYR A 128 -27.85 11.47 30.83
CA TYR A 128 -27.02 11.95 31.93
C TYR A 128 -27.73 13.12 32.61
N LYS A 129 -27.94 13.04 33.92
CA LYS A 129 -28.68 14.02 34.70
C LYS A 129 -27.71 14.84 35.57
N VAL A 130 -27.56 16.12 35.24
CA VAL A 130 -26.78 17.06 36.05
C VAL A 130 -27.73 17.88 36.93
N VAL A 131 -27.57 17.80 38.24
CA VAL A 131 -28.40 18.53 39.21
C VAL A 131 -27.68 19.81 39.63
N LEU A 132 -28.16 20.95 39.12
CA LEU A 132 -27.59 22.26 39.42
C LEU A 132 -28.35 22.91 40.59
N SER A 133 -27.72 22.97 41.76
CA SER A 133 -28.22 23.73 42.92
C SER A 133 -27.04 24.34 43.68
N GLN A 134 -27.29 25.43 44.42
CA GLN A 134 -26.21 26.12 45.14
C GLN A 134 -25.47 25.19 46.12
N ASN A 135 -26.19 24.25 46.74
CA ASN A 135 -25.64 23.28 47.69
C ASN A 135 -24.92 22.11 47.01
N ASN A 136 -25.19 21.82 45.75
CA ASN A 136 -24.63 20.70 45.00
C ASN A 136 -23.49 21.10 44.05
N LEU A 137 -23.15 22.39 43.98
CA LEU A 137 -22.02 22.91 43.20
C LEU A 137 -20.76 22.94 44.05
N THR A 138 -20.34 21.76 44.49
CA THR A 138 -19.18 21.49 45.35
C THR A 138 -18.34 20.36 44.75
N LEU A 139 -17.11 20.16 45.24
CA LEU A 139 -16.23 19.07 44.76
C LEU A 139 -16.78 17.66 45.07
N SER A 140 -17.80 17.54 45.93
CA SER A 140 -18.49 16.27 46.20
C SER A 140 -19.51 15.88 45.12
N HIS A 141 -19.67 16.68 44.08
CA HIS A 141 -20.55 16.35 42.97
C HIS A 141 -19.83 15.36 42.03
N PRO A 142 -20.46 14.23 41.63
CA PRO A 142 -19.77 13.16 40.90
C PRO A 142 -19.15 13.61 39.57
N TYR A 143 -19.76 14.59 38.91
CA TYR A 143 -19.26 15.15 37.66
C TYR A 143 -18.39 16.41 37.79
N ILE A 144 -18.15 16.95 38.99
CA ILE A 144 -17.30 18.15 39.14
C ILE A 144 -15.87 17.71 39.43
N THR A 145 -14.93 18.22 38.65
CA THR A 145 -13.49 17.89 38.79
C THR A 145 -12.68 19.04 39.36
N ASP A 146 -13.11 20.27 39.13
CA ASP A 146 -12.43 21.47 39.62
C ASP A 146 -13.42 22.64 39.76
N ILE A 147 -13.13 23.53 40.72
CA ILE A 147 -13.86 24.78 40.96
C ILE A 147 -12.85 25.89 41.14
N ARG A 148 -12.87 26.87 40.22
CA ARG A 148 -12.00 28.04 40.29
C ARG A 148 -12.81 29.30 40.56
N GLU A 149 -12.50 29.96 41.66
CA GLU A 149 -12.98 31.32 41.93
C GLU A 149 -12.07 32.34 41.25
N ALA A 150 -12.68 33.32 40.56
CA ALA A 150 -11.95 34.34 39.83
C ALA A 150 -12.67 35.67 39.89
N GLU A 151 -11.93 36.74 40.11
CA GLU A 151 -12.44 38.10 39.99
C GLU A 151 -12.32 38.59 38.55
N SER A 152 -13.41 39.15 38.00
CA SER A 152 -13.38 39.72 36.65
C SER A 152 -12.48 40.95 36.59
N LYS A 153 -11.88 41.21 35.42
CA LYS A 153 -11.34 42.55 35.13
C LYS A 153 -12.45 43.61 35.27
N THR A 154 -12.06 44.86 35.48
CA THR A 154 -12.98 45.99 35.56
C THR A 154 -13.88 46.02 34.32
N LEU A 155 -15.17 45.79 34.52
CA LEU A 155 -16.16 45.79 33.45
C LEU A 155 -16.38 47.22 32.91
N PRO A 156 -16.99 47.40 31.72
CA PRO A 156 -17.28 48.73 31.16
C PRO A 156 -18.12 49.65 32.07
N ASN A 157 -18.83 49.09 33.04
CA ASN A 157 -19.60 49.82 34.04
C ASN A 157 -18.79 50.19 35.31
N GLY A 158 -17.47 49.94 35.31
CA GLY A 158 -16.55 50.24 36.41
C GLY A 158 -16.55 49.24 37.57
N LYS A 159 -17.38 48.17 37.52
CA LYS A 159 -17.48 47.17 38.60
C LYS A 159 -16.60 45.94 38.32
N THR A 160 -16.14 45.28 39.37
CA THR A 160 -15.62 43.90 39.32
C THR A 160 -16.69 42.93 39.81
N VAL A 161 -16.70 41.72 39.27
CA VAL A 161 -17.66 40.67 39.62
C VAL A 161 -16.89 39.42 40.00
N GLN A 162 -17.24 38.84 41.14
CA GLN A 162 -16.75 37.51 41.52
C GLN A 162 -17.46 36.48 40.66
N SER A 163 -16.67 35.65 39.98
CA SER A 163 -17.12 34.59 39.08
C SER A 163 -16.59 33.25 39.55
N ARG A 164 -17.40 32.22 39.40
CA ARG A 164 -17.03 30.84 39.71
C ARG A 164 -17.05 30.01 38.43
N TRP A 165 -15.91 29.43 38.09
CA TRP A 165 -15.74 28.53 36.96
C TRP A 165 -15.79 27.10 37.49
N VAL A 166 -16.82 26.36 37.08
CA VAL A 166 -17.04 24.98 37.53
C VAL A 166 -16.77 24.05 36.35
N GLN A 167 -15.82 23.13 36.51
CA GLN A 167 -15.47 22.17 35.48
C GLN A 167 -16.26 20.87 35.65
N PHE A 168 -17.20 20.64 34.72
CA PHE A 168 -17.93 19.39 34.64
C PHE A 168 -17.24 18.39 33.71
N LYS A 169 -17.13 17.14 34.14
CA LYS A 169 -16.66 16.00 33.36
C LYS A 169 -17.61 14.82 33.55
N ILE A 170 -18.34 14.49 32.50
CA ILE A 170 -19.38 13.44 32.54
C ILE A 170 -18.82 12.18 31.85
N PRO A 171 -18.75 11.03 32.54
CA PRO A 171 -18.29 9.77 31.96
C PRO A 171 -19.35 9.19 31.03
N ILE A 172 -19.16 9.33 29.72
CA ILE A 172 -20.17 8.89 28.75
C ILE A 172 -20.46 7.38 28.83
N PHE A 173 -19.52 6.53 29.24
CA PHE A 173 -19.77 5.08 29.29
C PHE A 173 -20.63 4.62 30.47
N GLU A 174 -20.96 5.52 31.40
CA GLU A 174 -21.73 5.24 32.61
C GLU A 174 -23.01 6.10 32.62
N PRO A 175 -24.04 5.72 31.84
CA PRO A 175 -25.26 6.50 31.74
C PRO A 175 -26.16 6.32 32.96
N ASP A 176 -26.79 7.41 33.44
CA ASP A 176 -27.77 7.35 34.53
C ASP A 176 -29.03 6.55 34.13
N LYS A 177 -29.39 6.61 32.84
CA LYS A 177 -30.53 5.87 32.28
C LYS A 177 -30.30 5.51 30.83
N LYS A 178 -30.69 4.29 30.47
CA LYS A 178 -30.77 3.79 29.09
C LYS A 178 -32.22 3.72 28.64
N VAL A 179 -32.52 4.32 27.48
CA VAL A 179 -33.86 4.33 26.88
C VAL A 179 -33.80 3.62 25.53
N GLY A 180 -34.67 2.64 25.32
CA GLY A 180 -34.73 1.83 24.10
C GLY A 180 -33.60 0.78 23.96
N PRO A 181 -33.57 0.02 22.85
CA PRO A 181 -32.62 -1.07 22.62
C PRO A 181 -31.23 -0.61 22.14
N ILE A 182 -30.57 0.30 22.88
CA ILE A 182 -29.21 0.78 22.56
C ILE A 182 -28.12 -0.05 23.27
N SER A 183 -27.30 -0.80 22.55
CA SER A 183 -26.32 -1.71 23.16
C SER A 183 -24.97 -1.07 23.46
N ASP A 184 -24.49 -0.16 22.62
CA ASP A 184 -23.16 0.41 22.72
C ASP A 184 -23.06 1.84 22.16
N PHE A 185 -21.85 2.41 22.24
CA PHE A 185 -21.51 3.75 21.75
C PHE A 185 -20.97 3.78 20.31
N ARG A 186 -21.10 2.69 19.53
CA ARG A 186 -20.53 2.64 18.17
C ARG A 186 -21.27 3.54 17.18
N SER A 187 -22.55 3.83 17.43
CA SER A 187 -23.39 4.66 16.57
C SER A 187 -24.21 5.67 17.38
N ILE A 188 -23.54 6.70 17.90
CA ILE A 188 -24.20 7.88 18.48
C ILE A 188 -24.26 8.99 17.44
N ARG A 189 -25.46 9.46 17.10
CA ARG A 189 -25.68 10.47 16.04
C ARG A 189 -25.99 11.87 16.57
N PHE A 190 -26.72 11.95 17.67
CA PHE A 190 -27.24 13.21 18.20
C PHE A 190 -26.94 13.36 19.69
N ILE A 191 -26.76 14.60 20.13
CA ILE A 191 -26.70 14.98 21.55
C ILE A 191 -27.81 15.99 21.78
N ARG A 192 -28.70 15.70 22.72
CA ARG A 192 -29.81 16.59 23.11
C ARG A 192 -29.63 17.00 24.56
N MET A 193 -29.48 18.31 24.79
CA MET A 193 -29.45 18.91 26.12
C MET A 193 -30.77 19.64 26.37
N PHE A 194 -31.35 19.46 27.55
CA PHE A 194 -32.56 20.18 27.95
C PHE A 194 -32.50 20.49 29.45
N MET A 195 -33.21 21.54 29.85
CA MET A 195 -33.25 22.03 31.22
C MET A 195 -34.68 21.91 31.77
N LYS A 196 -34.84 21.47 33.01
CA LYS A 196 -36.14 21.34 33.69
C LYS A 196 -35.97 21.59 35.19
N GLY A 197 -37.03 22.12 35.83
CA GLY A 197 -37.11 22.25 37.28
C GLY A 197 -36.54 23.56 37.84
N TRP A 198 -36.61 24.64 37.05
CA TRP A 198 -36.21 25.98 37.48
C TRP A 198 -37.45 26.82 37.83
N ASP A 199 -37.43 27.46 39.00
CA ASP A 199 -38.51 28.37 39.42
C ASP A 199 -38.37 29.79 38.87
N GLN A 200 -37.22 30.10 38.27
CA GLN A 200 -36.86 31.40 37.70
C GLN A 200 -36.12 31.20 36.37
N PRO A 201 -36.11 32.20 35.46
CA PRO A 201 -35.29 32.16 34.26
C PRO A 201 -33.79 32.02 34.59
N VAL A 202 -33.10 31.07 33.95
CA VAL A 202 -31.67 30.82 34.17
C VAL A 202 -30.91 30.87 32.85
N ILE A 203 -29.70 31.43 32.91
CA ILE A 203 -28.76 31.48 31.79
C ILE A 203 -27.53 30.66 32.17
N LEU A 204 -27.31 29.55 31.47
CA LEU A 204 -26.08 28.77 31.57
C LEU A 204 -25.09 29.25 30.49
N ARG A 205 -23.85 29.51 30.90
CA ARG A 205 -22.77 29.93 30.01
C ARG A 205 -21.68 28.87 30.03
N PHE A 206 -21.46 28.24 28.89
CA PHE A 206 -20.38 27.28 28.71
C PHE A 206 -19.20 28.00 28.05
N ALA A 207 -18.08 28.18 28.76
CA ALA A 207 -16.86 28.66 28.09
C ALA A 207 -16.31 27.62 27.12
N ARG A 208 -16.44 26.33 27.48
CA ARG A 208 -16.06 25.20 26.66
C ARG A 208 -17.03 24.05 26.92
N LEU A 209 -17.62 23.53 25.86
CA LEU A 209 -18.45 22.34 25.87
C LEU A 209 -17.90 21.43 24.77
N GLU A 210 -17.34 20.28 25.15
CA GLU A 210 -16.66 19.40 24.20
C GLU A 210 -16.78 17.93 24.60
N LEU A 211 -16.55 17.06 23.62
CA LEU A 211 -16.36 15.63 23.84
C LEU A 211 -14.87 15.33 23.83
N ILE A 212 -14.36 14.85 24.96
CA ILE A 212 -12.95 14.53 25.13
C ILE A 212 -12.73 13.04 24.87
N ARG A 213 -11.77 12.71 24.00
CA ARG A 213 -11.32 11.33 23.78
C ARG A 213 -10.08 11.05 24.61
N GLY A 214 -10.14 10.07 25.51
CA GLY A 214 -8.95 9.53 26.18
C GLY A 214 -8.17 8.58 25.27
N GLU A 215 -6.84 8.68 25.26
CA GLU A 215 -5.95 7.72 24.58
C GLU A 215 -5.79 6.43 25.40
N TRP A 216 -5.87 6.54 26.73
CA TRP A 216 -5.89 5.42 27.66
C TRP A 216 -7.31 4.91 27.87
N ARG A 217 -7.47 3.59 27.84
CA ARG A 217 -8.77 2.91 27.97
C ARG A 217 -8.79 2.07 29.23
N ARG A 218 -9.91 2.08 29.96
CA ARG A 218 -10.13 1.18 31.10
C ARG A 218 -10.12 -0.27 30.63
N TYR A 219 -9.38 -1.12 31.34
CA TYR A 219 -9.46 -2.56 31.21
C TYR A 219 -10.60 -3.07 32.09
N ARG A 220 -11.59 -3.75 31.50
CA ARG A 220 -12.85 -4.16 32.17
C ARG A 220 -12.86 -5.62 32.61
N PHE A 221 -11.82 -6.38 32.29
CA PHE A 221 -11.75 -7.79 32.66
C PHE A 221 -10.98 -7.95 33.97
N ASN A 222 -11.24 -9.07 34.64
CA ASN A 222 -10.58 -9.37 35.90
C ASN A 222 -9.06 -9.48 35.72
N LEU A 223 -8.32 -8.86 36.64
CA LEU A 223 -6.86 -8.86 36.74
C LEU A 223 -6.36 -9.63 37.98
N ASP A 224 -7.27 -10.18 38.77
CA ASP A 224 -6.99 -10.89 40.02
C ASP A 224 -6.27 -12.20 39.74
N GLU A 225 -5.18 -12.41 40.47
CA GLU A 225 -4.22 -13.50 40.21
C GLU A 225 -4.60 -14.80 40.92
N PHE A 226 -5.68 -14.81 41.72
CA PHE A 226 -6.08 -15.96 42.53
C PHE A 226 -7.61 -16.14 42.58
N GLY A 227 -8.18 -16.90 41.64
CA GLY A 227 -9.56 -17.41 41.76
C GLY A 227 -10.21 -17.82 40.43
N ASP A 228 -10.70 -19.07 40.38
CA ASP A 228 -11.65 -19.54 39.36
C ASP A 228 -12.94 -18.70 39.42
N GLY A 229 -13.31 -18.04 38.32
CA GLY A 229 -14.67 -17.52 38.16
C GLY A 229 -14.72 -16.11 37.58
N LEU A 230 -15.32 -16.02 36.40
CA LEU A 230 -15.68 -14.80 35.70
C LEU A 230 -16.61 -13.93 36.57
N GLU A 231 -16.10 -12.81 37.07
CA GLU A 231 -16.93 -11.63 37.33
C GLU A 231 -16.42 -10.51 36.42
N GLU A 232 -17.27 -10.06 35.49
CA GLU A 232 -17.06 -8.81 34.77
C GLU A 232 -17.10 -7.66 35.78
N ASP A 233 -16.31 -6.60 35.55
CA ASP A 233 -16.23 -5.37 36.37
C ASP A 233 -17.61 -4.71 36.65
N GLU A 234 -18.67 -5.13 35.93
CA GLU A 234 -20.06 -4.67 36.14
C GLU A 234 -20.70 -5.14 37.48
N GLY A 235 -20.09 -6.09 38.19
CA GLY A 235 -20.60 -6.60 39.47
C GLY A 235 -20.02 -5.95 40.73
N ASP A 236 -18.91 -5.21 40.64
CA ASP A 236 -18.19 -4.69 41.80
C ASP A 236 -18.51 -3.20 42.07
N GLN A 237 -18.57 -2.79 43.34
CA GLN A 237 -18.85 -1.40 43.75
C GLN A 237 -17.62 -0.48 43.63
N THR A 238 -16.48 -1.00 43.16
CA THR A 238 -15.24 -0.25 42.98
C THR A 238 -15.37 0.83 41.91
N LEU A 239 -15.23 2.09 42.31
CA LEU A 239 -15.15 3.22 41.39
C LEU A 239 -13.75 3.27 40.78
N PHE A 240 -13.64 3.26 39.44
CA PHE A 240 -12.36 3.46 38.74
C PHE A 240 -12.52 4.46 37.60
N GLU A 241 -11.97 5.66 37.78
CA GLU A 241 -12.07 6.75 36.82
C GLU A 241 -10.69 7.09 36.24
N VAL A 242 -10.72 7.48 34.96
CA VAL A 242 -9.51 7.84 34.21
C VAL A 242 -9.62 9.29 33.78
N ALA A 243 -8.69 10.11 34.27
CA ALA A 243 -8.64 11.52 33.99
C ALA A 243 -7.25 11.96 33.54
N ALA A 244 -7.14 13.24 33.21
CA ALA A 244 -5.88 13.89 32.96
C ALA A 244 -5.83 15.13 33.85
N VAL A 245 -4.75 15.27 34.60
CA VAL A 245 -4.44 16.47 35.38
C VAL A 245 -3.35 17.24 34.64
N ASN A 246 -3.44 18.57 34.61
CA ASN A 246 -2.54 19.38 33.82
C ASN A 246 -2.17 20.70 34.50
N ILE A 247 -1.02 21.25 34.11
CA ILE A 247 -0.47 22.45 34.74
C ILE A 247 -1.31 23.71 34.47
N GLU A 248 -2.00 23.80 33.33
CA GLU A 248 -2.78 25.01 33.00
C GLU A 248 -4.12 25.10 33.74
N GLN A 249 -4.72 23.96 34.07
CA GLN A 249 -6.03 23.88 34.71
C GLN A 249 -5.94 23.52 36.19
N ASN A 250 -5.01 22.63 36.57
CA ASN A 250 -4.98 22.00 37.89
C ASN A 250 -3.81 22.46 38.79
N ALA A 251 -3.05 23.49 38.40
CA ALA A 251 -1.98 24.05 39.23
C ALA A 251 -2.47 24.66 40.56
N SER A 252 -3.77 24.99 40.68
CA SER A 252 -4.39 25.51 41.90
C SER A 252 -5.37 24.52 42.53
N ARG A 253 -5.27 23.23 42.21
CA ARG A 253 -6.11 22.17 42.78
C ARG A 253 -5.85 22.00 44.27
N ASP A 254 -6.89 21.58 45.01
CA ASP A 254 -6.89 21.23 46.44
C ASP A 254 -7.31 19.75 46.58
N PRO A 255 -6.68 18.91 47.44
CA PRO A 255 -5.65 19.24 48.45
C PRO A 255 -4.20 19.29 47.95
N ILE A 256 -3.90 18.73 46.78
CA ILE A 256 -2.56 18.75 46.16
C ILE A 256 -2.64 19.49 44.82
N PRO A 257 -1.85 20.56 44.63
CA PRO A 257 -1.74 21.22 43.34
C PRO A 257 -0.92 20.36 42.37
N TYR A 258 -1.26 20.43 41.09
CA TYR A 258 -0.45 19.78 40.07
C TYR A 258 0.82 20.60 39.78
N VAL A 259 1.98 20.00 40.02
CA VAL A 259 3.32 20.56 39.70
C VAL A 259 4.04 19.65 38.71
N LEU A 260 4.95 20.22 37.91
CA LEU A 260 5.79 19.45 36.99
C LEU A 260 6.65 18.45 37.78
N PRO A 261 6.97 17.27 37.24
CA PRO A 261 7.91 16.37 37.90
C PRO A 261 9.35 16.89 37.90
N PRO A 262 10.17 16.53 38.91
CA PRO A 262 11.56 16.95 39.03
C PRO A 262 12.37 16.73 37.75
N GLY A 263 12.92 17.82 37.22
CA GLY A 263 13.76 17.81 36.01
C GLY A 263 13.01 17.79 34.68
N ILE A 264 11.68 17.98 34.68
CA ILE A 264 10.86 18.11 33.47
C ILE A 264 10.48 19.56 33.21
N ASP A 265 10.86 20.05 32.04
CA ASP A 265 10.51 21.38 31.57
C ASP A 265 9.36 21.35 30.55
N ARG A 266 8.52 22.39 30.56
CA ARG A 266 7.48 22.57 29.54
C ARG A 266 8.11 22.78 28.17
N GLN A 267 7.62 22.04 27.18
CA GLN A 267 8.06 22.22 25.80
C GLN A 267 7.69 23.62 25.29
N VAL A 268 8.64 24.31 24.67
CA VAL A 268 8.42 25.63 24.06
C VAL A 268 8.26 25.47 22.55
N LEU A 269 7.10 25.85 22.03
CA LEU A 269 6.91 26.03 20.58
C LEU A 269 7.31 27.45 20.20
N PHE A 270 8.30 27.55 19.32
CA PHE A 270 8.70 28.83 18.72
C PHE A 270 7.79 29.15 17.53
N GLY A 271 6.76 29.95 17.76
CA GLY A 271 5.91 30.52 16.71
C GLY A 271 6.56 31.74 16.05
N THR A 272 6.04 32.17 14.89
CA THR A 272 6.56 33.32 14.13
C THR A 272 6.47 34.66 14.88
N ALA A 273 5.52 34.81 15.82
CA ALA A 273 5.29 36.05 16.57
C ALA A 273 5.58 35.93 18.08
N SER A 274 5.54 34.72 18.65
CA SER A 274 5.83 34.49 20.07
C SER A 274 6.18 33.03 20.36
N SER A 275 6.97 32.83 21.41
CA SER A 275 7.16 31.52 22.02
C SER A 275 5.95 31.18 22.88
N GLN A 276 5.40 29.97 22.71
CA GLN A 276 4.28 29.47 23.49
C GLN A 276 4.72 28.21 24.24
N GLN A 277 4.54 28.18 25.55
CA GLN A 277 4.75 26.96 26.34
C GLN A 277 3.58 26.02 26.10
N GLN A 278 3.88 24.77 25.77
CA GLN A 278 2.87 23.72 25.63
C GLN A 278 2.34 23.32 27.00
N ASN A 279 1.08 22.88 27.03
CA ASN A 279 0.50 22.29 28.22
C ASN A 279 1.21 20.97 28.54
N GLU A 280 1.38 20.69 29.83
CA GLU A 280 1.97 19.46 30.35
C GLU A 280 0.91 18.75 31.19
N GLN A 281 0.78 17.43 31.02
CA GLN A 281 -0.35 16.67 31.53
C GLN A 281 0.08 15.28 32.02
N SER A 282 -0.48 14.85 33.15
CA SER A 282 -0.36 13.48 33.67
C SER A 282 -1.66 12.72 33.55
N LEU A 283 -1.56 11.39 33.46
CA LEU A 283 -2.70 10.49 33.56
C LEU A 283 -3.08 10.36 35.05
N SER A 284 -4.35 10.63 35.39
CA SER A 284 -4.90 10.45 36.75
C SER A 284 -5.79 9.20 36.78
N LEU A 285 -5.47 8.29 37.70
CA LEU A 285 -6.18 7.06 37.99
C LEU A 285 -6.83 7.21 39.36
N ARG A 286 -8.13 7.52 39.37
CA ARG A 286 -8.90 7.69 40.59
C ARG A 286 -9.62 6.38 40.91
N VAL A 287 -9.34 5.80 42.07
CA VAL A 287 -9.94 4.54 42.51
C VAL A 287 -10.56 4.68 43.89
N CYS A 288 -11.74 4.12 44.11
CA CYS A 288 -12.31 4.01 45.44
C CYS A 288 -13.05 2.68 45.63
N ASP A 289 -13.04 2.18 46.86
CA ASP A 289 -13.50 0.85 47.23
C ASP A 289 -12.75 -0.28 46.50
N LEU A 290 -11.43 -0.14 46.31
CA LEU A 290 -10.59 -1.20 45.73
C LEU A 290 -10.33 -2.29 46.78
N LYS A 291 -10.98 -3.43 46.62
CA LYS A 291 -10.93 -4.57 47.57
C LYS A 291 -9.53 -5.18 47.70
N ASP A 292 -9.31 -5.90 48.80
CA ASP A 292 -8.05 -6.62 49.08
C ASP A 292 -7.74 -7.64 47.98
N GLY A 293 -6.54 -7.55 47.40
CA GLY A 293 -6.10 -8.39 46.27
C GLY A 293 -6.62 -7.95 44.89
N ALA A 294 -7.52 -6.98 44.82
CA ALA A 294 -8.12 -6.53 43.56
C ALA A 294 -7.20 -5.57 42.80
N ALA A 295 -7.27 -5.61 41.46
CA ALA A 295 -6.56 -4.68 40.59
C ALA A 295 -7.48 -3.99 39.58
N ARG A 296 -7.15 -2.74 39.22
CA ARG A 296 -7.78 -1.99 38.13
C ARG A 296 -6.71 -1.33 37.27
N ALA A 297 -6.91 -1.33 35.96
CA ALA A 297 -5.89 -0.84 35.05
C ALA A 297 -6.47 -0.11 33.84
N VAL A 298 -5.60 0.67 33.22
CA VAL A 298 -5.80 1.24 31.89
C VAL A 298 -4.78 0.68 30.94
N PHE A 299 -5.12 0.65 29.66
CA PHE A 299 -4.20 0.21 28.63
C PHE A 299 -4.19 1.16 27.43
N ARG A 300 -3.08 1.10 26.71
CA ARG A 300 -2.87 1.77 25.44
C ARG A 300 -2.22 0.78 24.47
N ASN A 301 -2.75 0.77 23.25
CA ASN A 301 -2.14 0.02 22.16
C ASN A 301 -1.09 0.89 21.47
N LEU A 302 0.07 0.29 21.21
CA LEU A 302 1.18 0.89 20.47
C LEU A 302 1.94 -0.19 19.72
N GLN A 303 2.91 0.18 18.90
CA GLN A 303 3.81 -0.77 18.28
C GLN A 303 5.22 -0.22 18.40
N PHE A 304 6.00 -0.76 19.33
CA PHE A 304 7.30 -0.20 19.67
C PHE A 304 8.35 -1.28 19.92
N ASP A 305 9.55 -1.08 19.38
CA ASP A 305 10.73 -1.91 19.61
C ASP A 305 11.58 -1.26 20.72
N MET A 306 11.53 -1.86 21.91
CA MET A 306 12.22 -1.37 23.10
C MET A 306 13.64 -1.95 23.25
N ARG A 307 14.07 -2.86 22.38
CA ARG A 307 15.31 -3.65 22.57
C ARG A 307 16.59 -2.83 22.52
N MET A 308 16.57 -1.68 21.85
CA MET A 308 17.73 -0.80 21.72
C MET A 308 17.82 0.24 22.86
N TYR A 309 16.95 0.15 23.85
CA TYR A 309 16.98 0.98 25.06
C TYR A 309 17.30 0.09 26.25
N ASN A 310 18.02 0.63 27.22
CA ASN A 310 18.43 -0.13 28.41
C ASN A 310 17.48 0.07 29.58
N ARG A 311 16.78 1.21 29.65
CA ARG A 311 16.09 1.63 30.89
C ARG A 311 14.74 2.29 30.61
N LEU A 312 13.73 1.95 31.39
CA LEU A 312 12.40 2.56 31.35
C LEU A 312 12.19 3.40 32.61
N LYS A 313 11.67 4.61 32.44
CA LYS A 313 11.37 5.55 33.52
C LYS A 313 9.93 6.05 33.43
N MET A 314 9.27 6.19 34.56
CA MET A 314 7.96 6.82 34.68
C MET A 314 7.77 7.38 36.08
N PHE A 315 7.32 8.63 36.20
CA PHE A 315 6.99 9.21 37.49
C PHE A 315 5.61 8.74 37.96
N ALA A 316 5.47 8.60 39.28
CA ALA A 316 4.18 8.36 39.88
C ALA A 316 4.00 9.18 41.17
N HIS A 317 2.76 9.62 41.38
CA HIS A 317 2.30 10.31 42.56
C HIS A 317 1.08 9.57 43.10
N ALA A 318 0.91 9.50 44.42
CA ALA A 318 -0.27 8.92 45.04
C ALA A 318 -0.78 9.83 46.15
N GLU A 319 -2.08 10.08 46.16
CA GLU A 319 -2.77 10.85 47.20
C GLU A 319 -4.02 10.11 47.70
N SER A 320 -4.34 10.30 48.98
CA SER A 320 -5.61 9.83 49.54
C SER A 320 -6.77 10.65 48.97
N LEU A 321 -7.87 9.98 48.62
CA LEU A 321 -9.12 10.66 48.31
C LEU A 321 -9.78 11.22 49.59
N VAL A 322 -10.46 12.35 49.45
CA VAL A 322 -11.28 12.91 50.53
C VAL A 322 -12.47 11.97 50.77
N ASN A 323 -12.65 11.50 52.00
CA ASN A 323 -13.83 10.71 52.35
C ASN A 323 -15.07 11.62 52.42
N GLU A 324 -15.81 11.69 51.31
CA GLU A 324 -16.98 12.55 51.15
C GLU A 324 -18.12 12.24 52.13
N ALA A 325 -18.20 11.01 52.65
CA ALA A 325 -19.27 10.57 53.56
C ALA A 325 -19.06 11.03 55.02
N THR A 326 -17.82 11.27 55.44
CA THR A 326 -17.48 11.61 56.83
C THR A 326 -16.99 13.04 57.02
N GLY A 327 -16.58 13.72 55.94
CA GLY A 327 -16.06 15.10 55.98
C GLY A 327 -14.80 15.25 56.84
N ASN A 328 -14.18 14.15 57.26
CA ASN A 328 -13.02 14.14 58.14
C ASN A 328 -11.75 13.82 57.34
N ALA A 329 -10.70 14.60 57.61
CA ALA A 329 -9.36 14.48 57.06
C ALA A 329 -8.54 13.36 57.73
N SER A 330 -9.03 12.12 57.72
CA SER A 330 -8.15 10.99 58.07
C SER A 330 -7.45 10.51 56.81
N ASP A 331 -6.22 10.98 56.64
CA ASP A 331 -5.21 10.44 55.73
C ASP A 331 -5.04 8.93 55.99
N ASN A 332 -5.82 8.12 55.26
CA ASN A 332 -5.92 6.68 55.51
C ASN A 332 -5.01 5.86 54.59
N LEU A 333 -4.43 6.48 53.57
CA LEU A 333 -3.53 5.80 52.63
C LEU A 333 -2.12 5.80 53.21
N ARG A 334 -1.65 4.66 53.71
CA ARG A 334 -0.26 4.53 54.16
C ARG A 334 0.62 4.03 53.04
N THR A 335 1.91 4.31 53.15
CA THR A 335 2.92 3.75 52.24
C THR A 335 2.80 2.23 52.15
N GLY A 336 2.64 1.72 50.93
CA GLY A 336 2.51 0.29 50.64
C GLY A 336 1.10 -0.29 50.76
N ASP A 337 0.07 0.51 51.09
CA ASP A 337 -1.33 0.08 51.02
C ASP A 337 -1.81 -0.04 49.54
N LEU A 338 -1.08 0.53 48.58
CA LEU A 338 -1.39 0.47 47.15
C LEU A 338 -0.11 0.28 46.33
N ASN A 339 -0.16 -0.60 45.32
CA ASN A 339 0.92 -0.82 44.38
C ASN A 339 0.57 -0.26 43.00
N LEU A 340 1.56 0.30 42.32
CA LEU A 340 1.50 0.63 40.89
C LEU A 340 2.21 -0.47 40.12
N PHE A 341 1.59 -0.96 39.06
CA PHE A 341 2.22 -1.89 38.13
C PHE A 341 2.12 -1.42 36.69
N ILE A 342 3.15 -1.76 35.91
CA ILE A 342 3.16 -1.61 34.46
C ILE A 342 3.32 -2.98 33.80
N ARG A 343 2.38 -3.34 32.93
CA ARG A 343 2.47 -4.50 32.05
C ARG A 343 2.84 -4.08 30.64
N MET A 344 3.74 -4.82 30.01
CA MET A 344 4.09 -4.62 28.61
C MET A 344 4.33 -5.94 27.89
N GLY A 345 3.82 -6.06 26.68
CA GLY A 345 3.95 -7.31 25.91
C GLY A 345 3.14 -7.32 24.62
N SER A 346 2.87 -8.52 24.13
CA SER A 346 2.05 -8.73 22.92
C SER A 346 0.55 -8.70 23.22
N ASP A 347 0.16 -8.97 24.46
CA ASP A 347 -1.22 -8.93 24.96
C ASP A 347 -1.28 -8.53 26.45
N TYR A 348 -2.48 -8.56 27.04
CA TYR A 348 -2.74 -8.07 28.39
C TYR A 348 -2.62 -9.11 29.51
N ASN A 349 -2.74 -10.41 29.20
CA ASN A 349 -2.99 -11.46 30.19
C ASN A 349 -2.29 -12.81 29.93
N GLN A 350 -1.79 -13.06 28.72
CA GLN A 350 -1.15 -14.33 28.34
C GLN A 350 0.34 -14.17 28.08
N ASN A 351 0.79 -13.02 27.55
CA ASN A 351 2.17 -12.78 27.14
C ASN A 351 2.58 -11.34 27.52
N TYR A 352 3.00 -11.16 28.77
CA TYR A 352 3.44 -9.86 29.28
C TYR A 352 4.59 -9.98 30.29
N TYR A 353 5.36 -8.91 30.36
CA TYR A 353 6.21 -8.57 31.50
C TYR A 353 5.44 -7.63 32.42
N GLU A 354 5.56 -7.80 33.73
CA GLU A 354 5.00 -6.90 34.75
C GLU A 354 6.11 -6.40 35.66
N TYR A 355 6.13 -5.09 35.91
CA TYR A 355 6.95 -4.48 36.93
C TYR A 355 6.05 -3.75 37.93
N GLU A 356 6.13 -4.12 39.20
CA GLU A 356 5.25 -3.64 40.26
C GLU A 356 6.05 -3.04 41.42
N ILE A 357 5.59 -1.89 41.92
CA ILE A 357 6.19 -1.18 43.05
C ILE A 357 5.13 -0.73 44.06
N PRO A 358 5.43 -0.73 45.37
CA PRO A 358 4.57 -0.11 46.38
C PRO A 358 4.66 1.42 46.30
N LEU A 359 3.52 2.10 46.46
CA LEU A 359 3.43 3.55 46.42
C LEU A 359 3.53 4.18 47.82
N GLU A 360 4.19 5.33 47.87
CA GLU A 360 4.26 6.26 48.99
C GLU A 360 3.20 7.34 48.80
N ALA A 361 2.35 7.56 49.81
CA ALA A 361 1.30 8.56 49.76
C ALA A 361 1.87 9.96 50.06
N THR A 362 1.44 10.95 49.30
CA THR A 362 1.80 12.36 49.50
C THR A 362 0.89 12.99 50.55
N PRO A 363 1.45 13.61 51.61
CA PRO A 363 0.63 14.30 52.61
C PRO A 363 -0.14 15.47 52.02
N TRP A 364 -1.39 15.66 52.43
CA TRP A 364 -2.22 16.79 51.98
C TRP A 364 -1.58 18.16 52.27
N GLY A 365 -1.84 19.14 51.40
CA GLY A 365 -1.30 20.50 51.51
C GLY A 365 0.18 20.62 51.10
N THR A 366 0.80 19.52 50.65
CA THR A 366 2.15 19.54 50.08
C THR A 366 2.16 20.34 48.78
N THR A 367 3.13 21.25 48.67
CA THR A 367 3.38 22.05 47.45
C THR A 367 4.79 21.84 46.91
N ASP A 368 5.60 21.02 47.61
CA ASP A 368 6.96 20.69 47.24
C ASP A 368 6.96 19.59 46.17
N GLU A 369 7.69 19.85 45.10
CA GLU A 369 7.78 19.01 43.90
C GLU A 369 8.35 17.61 44.21
N ASP A 370 9.40 17.55 45.03
CA ASP A 370 10.08 16.29 45.38
C ASP A 370 9.24 15.41 46.33
N LEU A 371 8.28 16.01 47.04
CA LEU A 371 7.34 15.29 47.90
C LEU A 371 6.06 14.88 47.16
N ILE A 372 5.64 15.65 46.15
CA ILE A 372 4.53 15.27 45.25
C ILE A 372 4.98 14.14 44.33
N TRP A 373 6.20 14.19 43.81
CA TRP A 373 6.79 13.15 42.96
C TRP A 373 7.95 12.43 43.68
N PRO A 374 7.67 11.65 44.74
CA PRO A 374 8.72 11.05 45.54
C PRO A 374 9.53 10.03 44.74
N ALA A 375 10.85 10.03 44.91
CA ALA A 375 11.75 9.11 44.21
C ALA A 375 11.42 7.61 44.45
N GLY A 376 10.79 7.27 45.59
CA GLY A 376 10.31 5.91 45.86
C GLY A 376 9.24 5.42 44.87
N ASN A 377 8.43 6.36 44.35
CA ASN A 377 7.35 6.10 43.40
C ASN A 377 7.79 6.15 41.94
N GLU A 378 8.98 6.66 41.62
CA GLU A 378 9.49 6.66 40.24
C GLU A 378 9.75 5.21 39.79
N MET A 379 9.04 4.72 38.78
CA MET A 379 9.35 3.44 38.15
C MET A 379 10.59 3.58 37.29
N ASP A 380 11.75 3.27 37.86
CA ASP A 380 13.04 3.28 37.18
C ASP A 380 13.70 1.90 37.23
N PHE A 381 13.72 1.19 36.10
CA PHE A 381 14.29 -0.16 36.00
C PHE A 381 14.95 -0.43 34.66
N GLU A 382 15.92 -1.35 34.67
CA GLU A 382 16.61 -1.79 33.47
C GLU A 382 15.78 -2.87 32.75
N LEU A 383 15.64 -2.74 31.43
CA LEU A 383 14.92 -3.72 30.61
C LEU A 383 15.64 -5.08 30.56
N SER A 384 16.93 -5.13 30.91
CA SER A 384 17.68 -6.38 31.12
C SER A 384 17.07 -7.25 32.22
N GLU A 385 16.47 -6.65 33.25
CA GLU A 385 15.88 -7.39 34.37
C GLU A 385 14.75 -8.30 33.92
N PHE A 386 13.91 -7.85 32.98
CA PHE A 386 12.88 -8.67 32.37
C PHE A 386 13.47 -9.87 31.63
N LYS A 387 14.57 -9.67 30.90
CA LYS A 387 15.25 -10.73 30.14
C LYS A 387 15.85 -11.76 31.10
N GLU A 388 16.49 -11.31 32.17
CA GLU A 388 17.06 -12.18 33.20
C GLU A 388 16.00 -13.05 33.89
N VAL A 389 14.89 -12.43 34.33
CA VAL A 389 13.78 -13.14 34.98
C VAL A 389 13.13 -14.14 34.03
N LYS A 390 12.98 -13.81 32.74
CA LYS A 390 12.50 -14.76 31.72
C LYS A 390 13.45 -15.93 31.52
N LEU A 391 14.76 -15.68 31.42
CA LEU A 391 15.76 -16.74 31.27
C LEU A 391 15.82 -17.65 32.50
N GLU A 392 15.69 -17.08 33.70
CA GLU A 392 15.57 -17.82 34.96
C GLU A 392 14.30 -18.69 34.96
N ARG A 393 13.14 -18.11 34.64
CA ARG A 393 11.87 -18.84 34.49
C ARG A 393 12.02 -19.99 33.52
N ASP A 394 12.61 -19.77 32.35
CA ASP A 394 12.77 -20.80 31.32
C ASP A 394 13.68 -21.96 31.79
N ARG A 395 14.69 -21.70 32.63
CA ARG A 395 15.50 -22.77 33.27
C ARG A 395 14.64 -23.58 34.24
N VAL A 396 13.85 -22.90 35.07
CA VAL A 396 12.96 -23.54 36.03
C VAL A 396 11.88 -24.35 35.32
N TYR A 397 11.30 -23.83 34.22
CA TYR A 397 10.36 -24.54 33.35
C TYR A 397 10.96 -25.87 32.87
N ARG A 398 12.18 -25.82 32.30
CA ARG A 398 12.86 -27.02 31.77
C ARG A 398 13.17 -28.07 32.85
N THR A 399 13.43 -27.63 34.08
CA THR A 399 13.87 -28.52 35.17
C THR A 399 12.70 -29.05 36.01
N ASN A 400 11.71 -28.21 36.30
CA ASN A 400 10.65 -28.45 37.28
C ASN A 400 9.23 -28.50 36.66
N GLY A 401 9.08 -28.16 35.37
CA GLY A 401 7.81 -28.29 34.65
C GLY A 401 6.70 -27.29 35.02
N ILE A 402 7.02 -26.18 35.69
CA ILE A 402 6.09 -25.05 35.89
C ILE A 402 5.57 -24.61 34.54
N SER A 403 4.28 -24.31 34.33
CA SER A 403 3.79 -23.89 33.01
C SER A 403 4.30 -22.49 32.63
N ASN A 404 4.63 -22.27 31.35
CA ASN A 404 4.96 -20.92 30.85
C ASN A 404 3.78 -19.96 30.92
N THR A 405 2.56 -20.46 31.11
CA THR A 405 1.34 -19.64 31.30
C THR A 405 1.14 -19.21 32.75
N GLU A 406 1.89 -19.75 33.71
CA GLU A 406 1.83 -19.34 35.11
C GLU A 406 2.73 -18.12 35.34
N LYS A 407 2.28 -17.22 36.23
CA LYS A 407 3.03 -16.03 36.61
C LYS A 407 4.26 -16.43 37.42
N TYR A 408 5.43 -16.14 36.88
CA TYR A 408 6.70 -16.30 37.58
C TYR A 408 7.17 -14.93 38.06
N THR A 409 7.34 -14.77 39.37
CA THR A 409 7.67 -13.48 40.02
C THR A 409 8.97 -13.58 40.79
N VAL A 410 9.84 -12.58 40.61
CA VAL A 410 11.07 -12.38 41.37
C VAL A 410 11.01 -11.04 42.08
N ARG A 411 11.48 -10.99 43.33
CA ARG A 411 11.60 -9.75 44.10
C ARG A 411 13.02 -9.20 43.99
N LYS A 412 13.16 -7.94 43.58
CA LYS A 412 14.45 -7.26 43.45
C LYS A 412 14.49 -6.00 44.31
N GLY A 413 15.63 -5.75 44.94
CA GLY A 413 15.85 -4.52 45.71
C GLY A 413 16.03 -3.31 44.79
N ARG A 414 15.50 -2.15 45.21
CA ARG A 414 15.57 -0.89 44.47
C ARG A 414 16.43 0.14 45.21
N ALA A 415 16.69 1.27 44.54
CA ALA A 415 17.16 2.48 45.21
C ALA A 415 16.19 2.89 46.34
N ALA A 416 16.69 3.58 47.37
CA ALA A 416 15.93 3.97 48.57
C ALA A 416 15.42 2.80 49.47
N GLY A 417 15.83 1.55 49.22
CA GLY A 417 15.55 0.42 50.11
C GLY A 417 14.17 -0.22 49.96
N SER A 418 13.40 0.16 48.94
CA SER A 418 12.14 -0.50 48.57
C SER A 418 12.37 -1.75 47.71
N MET A 419 11.34 -2.58 47.55
CA MET A 419 11.37 -3.79 46.73
C MET A 419 10.44 -3.63 45.53
N ALA A 420 10.88 -4.07 44.35
CA ALA A 420 10.03 -4.28 43.18
C ALA A 420 9.71 -5.76 43.01
N GLU A 421 8.53 -6.06 42.47
CA GLU A 421 8.20 -7.37 41.93
C GLU A 421 8.28 -7.33 40.40
N ILE A 422 9.02 -8.28 39.84
CA ILE A 422 9.22 -8.43 38.41
C ILE A 422 8.61 -9.76 38.01
N SER A 423 7.67 -9.75 37.07
CA SER A 423 6.98 -10.96 36.66
C SER A 423 6.98 -11.17 35.16
N VAL A 424 6.93 -12.44 34.77
CA VAL A 424 6.83 -12.87 33.37
C VAL A 424 5.73 -13.92 33.23
N VAL A 425 4.88 -13.76 32.21
CA VAL A 425 3.82 -14.71 31.82
C VAL A 425 3.91 -14.93 30.31
N GLY A 426 3.87 -16.19 29.87
CA GLY A 426 3.92 -16.60 28.48
C GLY A 426 5.28 -16.39 27.81
N ALA A 427 5.27 -16.00 26.54
CA ALA A 427 6.43 -15.62 25.74
C ALA A 427 6.32 -14.14 25.31
N PRO A 428 6.41 -13.19 26.27
CA PRO A 428 6.36 -11.76 25.95
C PRO A 428 7.57 -11.33 25.14
N ASN A 429 7.45 -10.18 24.48
CA ASN A 429 8.44 -9.72 23.51
C ASN A 429 8.62 -8.19 23.57
N LEU A 430 9.81 -7.74 23.94
CA LEU A 430 10.21 -6.32 23.96
C LEU A 430 10.53 -5.74 22.56
N GLY A 431 10.77 -6.58 21.56
CA GLY A 431 11.00 -6.17 20.17
C GLY A 431 9.73 -5.79 19.42
N ASN A 432 8.56 -6.16 19.93
CA ASN A 432 7.26 -5.79 19.38
C ASN A 432 6.22 -5.65 20.50
N VAL A 433 6.41 -4.63 21.35
CA VAL A 433 5.43 -4.32 22.41
C VAL A 433 4.19 -3.74 21.75
N ARG A 434 3.07 -4.46 21.90
CA ARG A 434 1.77 -4.09 21.30
C ARG A 434 0.85 -3.36 22.26
N THR A 435 1.06 -3.58 23.55
CA THR A 435 0.25 -3.00 24.60
C THR A 435 1.13 -2.59 25.77
N ILE A 436 0.79 -1.45 26.36
CA ILE A 436 1.23 -1.07 27.69
C ILE A 436 -0.04 -0.91 28.53
N MET A 437 -0.03 -1.52 29.71
CA MET A 437 -1.07 -1.40 30.70
C MET A 437 -0.46 -0.84 31.98
N ILE A 438 -1.13 0.14 32.58
CA ILE A 438 -0.76 0.74 33.85
C ILE A 438 -1.91 0.53 34.80
N GLY A 439 -1.67 -0.04 35.97
CA GLY A 439 -2.73 -0.35 36.91
C GLY A 439 -2.34 -0.18 38.36
N LEU A 440 -3.37 -0.12 39.18
CA LEU A 440 -3.31 -0.03 40.63
C LEU A 440 -3.76 -1.37 41.21
N ARG A 441 -2.99 -1.90 42.15
CA ARG A 441 -3.28 -3.16 42.83
C ARG A 441 -3.27 -2.94 44.34
N ASN A 442 -4.32 -3.39 45.01
CA ASN A 442 -4.34 -3.48 46.47
C ASN A 442 -3.68 -4.82 46.87
N PRO A 443 -2.45 -4.82 47.41
CA PRO A 443 -1.73 -6.06 47.70
C PRO A 443 -2.45 -6.89 48.75
N LYS A 444 -2.70 -8.17 48.45
CA LYS A 444 -3.45 -9.08 49.33
C LYS A 444 -2.77 -9.24 50.69
N THR A 445 -3.41 -8.81 51.77
CA THR A 445 -2.91 -9.03 53.14
C THR A 445 -3.73 -10.10 53.85
N ARG A 446 -3.07 -10.97 54.63
CA ARG A 446 -3.71 -12.15 55.25
C ARG A 446 -4.77 -11.78 56.32
N ASP A 447 -4.75 -10.54 56.82
CA ASP A 447 -5.45 -10.12 58.04
C ASP A 447 -6.35 -8.87 57.89
N ASN A 448 -6.40 -8.19 56.74
CA ASN A 448 -7.21 -6.97 56.55
C ASN A 448 -7.99 -6.99 55.23
N ASN A 449 -9.32 -7.07 55.32
CA ASN A 449 -10.23 -6.87 54.18
C ASN A 449 -10.51 -5.37 53.95
N ASN A 450 -9.46 -4.53 53.97
CA ASN A 450 -9.61 -3.08 53.86
C ASN A 450 -9.66 -2.68 52.38
N SER A 451 -10.68 -1.93 51.99
CA SER A 451 -10.73 -1.30 50.68
C SER A 451 -9.97 0.03 50.67
N VAL A 452 -9.38 0.37 49.53
CA VAL A 452 -8.52 1.55 49.37
C VAL A 452 -9.19 2.57 48.44
N CYS A 453 -9.09 3.86 48.80
CA CYS A 453 -9.48 4.99 47.97
C CYS A 453 -8.30 5.94 47.78
N ALA A 454 -7.87 6.13 46.53
CA ALA A 454 -6.70 6.92 46.17
C ALA A 454 -6.85 7.55 44.79
N GLU A 455 -6.13 8.64 44.56
CA GLU A 455 -5.86 9.16 43.23
C GLU A 455 -4.36 9.02 42.93
N VAL A 456 -4.03 8.40 41.81
CA VAL A 456 -2.64 8.18 41.41
C VAL A 456 -2.38 8.88 40.08
N TRP A 457 -1.36 9.72 40.03
CA TRP A 457 -0.92 10.32 38.77
C TRP A 457 0.29 9.60 38.25
N VAL A 458 0.34 9.35 36.93
CA VAL A 458 1.53 8.84 36.27
C VAL A 458 1.92 9.76 35.13
N ASN A 459 3.22 9.98 34.99
CA ASN A 459 3.75 10.96 34.06
C ASN A 459 5.07 10.49 33.41
N GLU A 460 5.38 11.08 32.26
CA GLU A 460 6.66 10.97 31.58
C GLU A 460 7.14 9.51 31.42
N LEU A 461 6.30 8.66 30.83
CA LEU A 461 6.69 7.29 30.46
C LEU A 461 7.70 7.34 29.31
N ARG A 462 8.99 7.18 29.64
CA ARG A 462 10.10 7.33 28.70
C ARG A 462 11.04 6.13 28.73
N LEU A 463 11.70 5.93 27.59
CA LEU A 463 12.84 5.03 27.45
C LEU A 463 14.11 5.86 27.41
N THR A 464 15.10 5.42 28.16
CA THR A 464 16.39 6.11 28.33
C THR A 464 17.54 5.14 28.09
N GLU A 465 18.75 5.69 27.95
CA GLU A 465 19.97 4.91 27.75
C GLU A 465 19.90 4.00 26.52
N PHE A 466 19.96 4.59 25.34
CA PHE A 466 20.05 3.81 24.11
C PHE A 466 21.38 3.04 24.05
N ASP A 467 21.37 1.88 23.41
CA ASP A 467 22.56 1.08 23.17
C ASP A 467 23.58 1.87 22.33
N GLN A 468 24.74 2.14 22.93
CA GLN A 468 25.84 2.91 22.33
C GLN A 468 26.90 2.02 21.67
N ARG A 469 26.69 0.70 21.57
CA ARG A 469 27.59 -0.21 20.87
C ARG A 469 27.79 0.26 19.42
N GLY A 470 29.03 0.56 19.07
CA GLY A 470 29.42 0.91 17.71
C GLY A 470 29.50 -0.34 16.83
N GLY A 471 29.27 -0.16 15.53
CA GLY A 471 29.52 -1.20 14.54
C GLY A 471 30.65 -0.84 13.59
N TRP A 472 31.24 -1.85 12.96
CA TRP A 472 32.22 -1.68 11.89
C TRP A 472 31.77 -2.46 10.66
N ALA A 473 32.27 -2.04 9.50
CA ALA A 473 32.14 -2.80 8.27
C ALA A 473 33.45 -2.75 7.51
N ALA A 474 33.81 -3.86 6.89
CA ALA A 474 34.96 -3.97 6.00
C ALA A 474 34.52 -4.57 4.67
N ASN A 475 34.90 -3.88 3.59
CA ASN A 475 34.69 -4.34 2.23
C ASN A 475 36.06 -4.48 1.56
N ALA A 476 36.37 -5.66 1.07
CA ALA A 476 37.57 -5.94 0.30
C ALA A 476 37.17 -6.40 -1.10
N ARG A 477 37.81 -5.85 -2.13
CA ARG A 477 37.60 -6.27 -3.52
C ARG A 477 38.94 -6.42 -4.21
N VAL A 478 39.18 -7.60 -4.75
CA VAL A 478 40.34 -7.93 -5.58
C VAL A 478 39.82 -8.24 -6.98
N ALA A 479 40.37 -7.57 -7.99
CA ALA A 479 40.08 -7.87 -9.38
C ALA A 479 41.40 -8.09 -10.11
N ALA A 480 41.48 -9.17 -10.89
CA ALA A 480 42.64 -9.55 -11.66
C ALA A 480 42.22 -9.86 -13.09
N GLN A 481 42.80 -9.13 -14.04
CA GLN A 481 42.64 -9.40 -15.47
C GLN A 481 43.90 -10.11 -15.99
N LEU A 482 43.72 -11.32 -16.50
CA LEU A 482 44.76 -12.15 -17.11
C LEU A 482 44.73 -11.98 -18.62
N ALA A 483 45.32 -10.86 -19.09
CA ALA A 483 45.31 -10.44 -20.50
C ALA A 483 43.89 -10.49 -21.10
N ASP A 484 43.73 -11.19 -22.22
CA ASP A 484 42.44 -11.42 -22.87
C ASP A 484 41.76 -12.73 -22.43
N PHE A 485 42.43 -13.56 -21.64
CA PHE A 485 41.97 -14.92 -21.30
C PHE A 485 40.94 -14.94 -20.18
N ALA A 486 41.18 -14.23 -19.06
CA ALA A 486 40.32 -14.33 -17.90
C ALA A 486 40.22 -13.03 -17.11
N ASN A 487 39.07 -12.83 -16.48
CA ASN A 487 38.85 -11.81 -15.48
C ASN A 487 38.30 -12.48 -14.22
N VAL A 488 39.00 -12.33 -13.10
CA VAL A 488 38.62 -12.90 -11.81
C VAL A 488 38.42 -11.75 -10.85
N SER A 489 37.25 -11.66 -10.23
CA SER A 489 36.97 -10.73 -9.16
C SER A 489 36.50 -11.48 -7.92
N LEU A 490 37.18 -11.25 -6.80
CA LEU A 490 36.78 -11.69 -5.48
C LEU A 490 36.37 -10.45 -4.68
N SER A 491 35.17 -10.49 -4.10
CA SER A 491 34.73 -9.50 -3.13
C SER A 491 34.39 -10.19 -1.82
N GLY A 492 34.79 -9.57 -0.72
CA GLY A 492 34.44 -9.98 0.64
C GLY A 492 33.86 -8.77 1.35
N ARG A 493 32.78 -8.97 2.07
CA ARG A 493 32.20 -7.96 2.95
C ARG A 493 31.89 -8.58 4.31
N THR A 494 32.10 -7.80 5.34
CA THR A 494 31.67 -8.15 6.68
C THR A 494 31.22 -6.90 7.40
N SER A 495 30.19 -7.02 8.22
CA SER A 495 29.72 -5.95 9.08
C SER A 495 29.20 -6.51 10.39
N SER A 496 29.52 -5.81 11.48
CA SER A 496 29.05 -6.16 12.81
C SER A 496 27.66 -5.58 13.10
N VAL A 497 27.06 -6.08 14.18
CA VAL A 497 25.90 -5.45 14.82
C VAL A 497 26.20 -3.97 15.13
N GLY A 498 25.18 -3.11 15.02
CA GLY A 498 25.26 -1.67 15.27
C GLY A 498 25.78 -0.84 14.09
N PHE A 499 26.25 -1.46 13.01
CA PHE A 499 26.72 -0.72 11.82
C PHE A 499 25.54 -0.08 11.08
N GLY A 500 25.70 1.15 10.61
CA GLY A 500 24.65 1.90 9.93
C GLY A 500 25.15 3.25 9.41
N SER A 501 24.30 3.97 8.68
CA SER A 501 24.58 5.34 8.27
C SER A 501 24.28 6.35 9.40
N ILE A 502 24.80 7.57 9.29
CA ILE A 502 24.71 8.59 10.36
C ILE A 502 23.26 9.07 10.58
N ASP A 503 22.46 9.07 9.51
CA ASP A 503 21.05 9.46 9.49
C ASP A 503 20.11 8.36 10.01
N GLN A 504 20.59 7.12 10.19
CA GLN A 504 19.78 6.03 10.72
C GLN A 504 19.53 6.18 12.22
N ASN A 505 18.27 6.02 12.60
CA ASN A 505 17.87 5.93 14.00
C ASN A 505 18.46 4.66 14.65
N VAL A 506 18.57 4.64 15.98
CA VAL A 506 19.17 3.51 16.72
C VAL A 506 18.48 2.17 16.38
N ASN A 507 17.15 2.18 16.20
CA ASN A 507 16.37 1.00 15.83
C ASN A 507 16.55 0.51 14.38
N GLU A 508 17.07 1.35 13.49
CA GLU A 508 17.26 1.07 12.05
C GLU A 508 18.67 0.53 11.73
N ARG A 509 19.61 0.64 12.67
CA ARG A 509 20.97 0.11 12.53
C ARG A 509 20.96 -1.41 12.43
N GLN A 510 22.04 -1.97 11.90
CA GLN A 510 22.16 -3.41 11.64
C GLN A 510 22.06 -4.23 12.93
N LYS A 511 21.07 -5.13 13.02
CA LYS A 511 20.84 -6.06 14.15
C LYS A 511 21.34 -7.48 13.88
N GLU A 512 22.17 -7.63 12.85
CA GLU A 512 22.72 -8.90 12.40
C GLU A 512 24.22 -8.70 12.16
N GLU A 513 25.01 -9.73 12.34
CA GLU A 513 26.39 -9.78 11.88
C GLU A 513 26.42 -10.48 10.51
N ILE A 514 26.99 -9.81 9.51
CA ILE A 514 26.99 -10.31 8.13
C ILE A 514 28.41 -10.69 7.75
N TYR A 515 28.54 -11.90 7.20
CA TYR A 515 29.74 -12.37 6.50
C TYR A 515 29.33 -12.75 5.11
N ALA A 516 29.95 -12.15 4.09
CA ALA A 516 29.69 -12.56 2.72
C ALA A 516 30.95 -12.51 1.88
N TYR A 517 31.06 -13.47 0.97
CA TYR A 517 32.02 -13.37 -0.13
C TYR A 517 31.34 -13.71 -1.44
N ASP A 518 31.92 -13.19 -2.51
CA ASP A 518 31.47 -13.38 -3.88
C ASP A 518 32.69 -13.48 -4.80
N LEU A 519 32.85 -14.65 -5.41
CA LEU A 519 33.86 -14.98 -6.39
C LEU A 519 33.19 -15.04 -7.76
N GLN A 520 33.59 -14.15 -8.65
CA GLN A 520 33.15 -14.14 -10.05
C GLN A 520 34.37 -14.34 -10.93
N SER A 521 34.25 -15.19 -11.93
CA SER A 521 35.33 -15.51 -12.85
C SER A 521 34.77 -15.68 -14.25
N SER A 522 35.30 -14.92 -15.20
CA SER A 522 34.97 -15.03 -16.61
C SER A 522 36.20 -15.50 -17.36
N PHE A 523 36.08 -16.57 -18.14
CA PHE A 523 37.15 -17.19 -18.90
C PHE A 523 36.79 -17.24 -20.38
N GLN A 524 37.78 -17.02 -21.25
CA GLN A 524 37.70 -17.22 -22.69
C GLN A 524 38.50 -18.47 -23.07
N LEU A 525 37.90 -19.64 -22.84
CA LEU A 525 38.55 -20.94 -23.04
C LEU A 525 38.93 -21.21 -24.51
N GLY A 526 38.37 -20.44 -25.45
CA GLY A 526 38.75 -20.48 -26.86
C GLY A 526 40.22 -20.13 -27.13
N MET A 527 40.87 -19.39 -26.23
CA MET A 527 42.28 -18.99 -26.39
C MET A 527 43.29 -20.12 -26.17
N PHE A 528 42.90 -21.27 -25.60
CA PHE A 528 43.74 -22.46 -25.54
C PHE A 528 43.95 -23.13 -26.90
N PHE A 529 43.11 -22.78 -27.88
CA PHE A 529 43.18 -23.29 -29.25
C PHE A 529 43.87 -22.27 -30.17
N ALA A 530 44.43 -22.76 -31.27
CA ALA A 530 45.07 -21.90 -32.25
C ALA A 530 44.06 -20.90 -32.87
N LYS A 531 44.49 -19.63 -33.06
CA LYS A 531 43.61 -18.52 -33.47
C LYS A 531 42.93 -18.75 -34.83
N ASP A 532 43.55 -19.52 -35.71
CA ASP A 532 43.04 -19.94 -37.00
C ASP A 532 41.83 -20.89 -36.91
N ILE A 533 41.67 -21.63 -35.81
CA ILE A 533 40.51 -22.50 -35.58
C ILE A 533 39.22 -21.68 -35.33
N GLY A 534 39.36 -20.45 -34.82
CA GLY A 534 38.24 -19.51 -34.64
C GLY A 534 37.24 -19.89 -33.54
N LEU A 535 37.63 -20.69 -32.55
CA LEU A 535 36.71 -21.17 -31.52
C LEU A 535 36.48 -20.13 -30.42
N ARG A 536 35.21 -19.83 -30.11
CA ARG A 536 34.79 -18.89 -29.05
C ARG A 536 34.07 -19.67 -27.96
N ILE A 537 34.68 -19.79 -26.79
CA ILE A 537 34.11 -20.46 -25.61
C ILE A 537 34.18 -19.52 -24.40
N PRO A 538 33.21 -18.62 -24.22
CA PRO A 538 33.08 -17.81 -23.01
C PRO A 538 32.45 -18.66 -21.90
N MET A 539 33.11 -18.73 -20.75
CA MET A 539 32.64 -19.41 -19.55
C MET A 539 32.61 -18.42 -18.39
N TYR A 540 31.48 -18.36 -17.69
CA TYR A 540 31.31 -17.64 -16.43
C TYR A 540 31.16 -18.64 -15.29
N PHE A 541 31.84 -18.36 -14.18
CA PHE A 541 31.72 -19.07 -12.93
C PHE A 541 31.48 -18.05 -11.81
N GLY A 542 30.44 -18.24 -11.02
CA GLY A 542 30.10 -17.42 -9.86
C GLY A 542 29.84 -18.28 -8.64
N LEU A 543 30.42 -17.92 -7.50
CA LEU A 543 30.13 -18.51 -6.19
C LEU A 543 30.00 -17.39 -5.16
N SER A 544 28.84 -17.29 -4.52
CA SER A 544 28.60 -16.35 -3.44
C SER A 544 27.99 -17.06 -2.25
N GLU A 545 28.52 -16.79 -1.07
CA GLU A 545 27.98 -17.27 0.21
C GLU A 545 27.79 -16.08 1.15
N GLU A 546 26.67 -16.08 1.85
CA GLU A 546 26.28 -15.07 2.82
C GLU A 546 25.75 -15.77 4.07
N TRP A 547 26.32 -15.41 5.22
CA TRP A 547 25.86 -15.78 6.55
C TRP A 547 25.40 -14.53 7.27
N LYS A 548 24.23 -14.60 7.89
CA LYS A 548 23.70 -13.57 8.77
C LYS A 548 23.41 -14.17 10.13
N ASN A 549 24.17 -13.76 11.12
CA ASN A 549 23.99 -14.17 12.50
C ASN A 549 23.19 -13.08 13.23
N PRO A 550 22.00 -13.38 13.77
CA PRO A 550 21.19 -12.36 14.40
C PRO A 550 21.73 -11.97 15.79
N GLN A 551 21.62 -10.70 16.16
CA GLN A 551 21.94 -10.22 17.52
C GLN A 551 20.97 -10.79 18.56
N PHE A 552 19.68 -10.90 18.20
CA PHE A 552 18.61 -11.41 19.04
C PHE A 552 18.16 -12.79 18.56
N ASN A 553 17.72 -13.65 19.47
CA ASN A 553 17.22 -14.97 19.10
C ASN A 553 15.94 -14.85 18.23
N PRO A 554 15.89 -15.36 16.99
CA PRO A 554 14.69 -15.24 16.16
C PRO A 554 13.44 -15.93 16.72
N LEU A 555 13.62 -16.96 17.57
CA LEU A 555 12.52 -17.61 18.29
C LEU A 555 12.07 -16.80 19.50
N ASP A 556 12.99 -16.02 20.08
CA ASP A 556 12.73 -15.22 21.25
C ASP A 556 13.39 -13.83 21.14
N PRO A 557 12.76 -12.91 20.37
CA PRO A 557 13.45 -11.77 19.77
C PRO A 557 13.82 -10.65 20.74
N ASP A 558 13.49 -10.75 22.02
CA ASP A 558 13.93 -9.84 23.09
C ASP A 558 15.21 -10.27 23.80
N ILE A 559 15.56 -11.56 23.73
CA ILE A 559 16.78 -12.15 24.30
C ILE A 559 17.93 -12.06 23.27
N GLU A 560 19.12 -11.66 23.74
CA GLU A 560 20.31 -11.70 22.88
C GLU A 560 20.68 -13.15 22.54
N PHE A 561 21.11 -13.39 21.30
CA PHE A 561 21.34 -14.73 20.79
C PHE A 561 22.39 -15.50 21.62
N ASP A 562 23.45 -14.81 22.06
CA ASP A 562 24.50 -15.40 22.90
C ASP A 562 23.96 -15.81 24.28
N ASP A 563 23.08 -15.01 24.89
CA ASP A 563 22.43 -15.34 26.17
C ASP A 563 21.53 -16.56 26.04
N ALA A 564 20.73 -16.63 24.97
CA ALA A 564 19.89 -17.78 24.67
C ALA A 564 20.71 -19.08 24.52
N VAL A 565 21.85 -19.03 23.82
CA VAL A 565 22.77 -20.17 23.66
C VAL A 565 23.41 -20.56 25.00
N ASN A 566 23.84 -19.58 25.79
CA ASN A 566 24.44 -19.84 27.11
C ASN A 566 23.42 -20.41 28.11
N ASN A 567 22.13 -20.13 27.91
CA ASN A 567 21.04 -20.63 28.74
C ASN A 567 20.71 -22.12 28.53
N LEU A 568 21.23 -22.74 27.47
CA LEU A 568 21.04 -24.16 27.15
C LEU A 568 22.10 -25.03 27.81
N GLU A 569 21.70 -26.19 28.35
CA GLU A 569 22.59 -27.08 29.09
C GLU A 569 23.44 -27.99 28.17
N THR A 570 22.86 -28.51 27.09
CA THR A 570 23.55 -29.49 26.23
C THR A 570 24.30 -28.82 25.07
N PRO A 571 25.50 -29.31 24.70
CA PRO A 571 26.23 -28.85 23.51
C PRO A 571 25.47 -29.07 22.19
N GLU A 572 24.66 -30.12 22.13
CA GLU A 572 23.84 -30.49 20.97
C GLU A 572 22.77 -29.42 20.70
N ASP A 573 21.99 -29.04 21.71
CA ASP A 573 20.94 -28.02 21.59
C ASP A 573 21.53 -26.65 21.19
N ARG A 574 22.71 -26.32 21.73
CA ARG A 574 23.44 -25.09 21.38
C ARG A 574 23.82 -25.04 19.91
N LYS A 575 24.26 -26.17 19.35
CA LYS A 575 24.64 -26.26 17.93
C LYS A 575 23.39 -26.19 17.05
N GLU A 576 22.32 -26.85 17.46
CA GLU A 576 21.05 -26.82 16.75
C GLU A 576 20.48 -25.39 16.69
N LEU A 577 20.40 -24.68 17.81
CA LEU A 577 19.90 -23.30 17.86
C LEU A 577 20.73 -22.35 16.95
N LYS A 578 22.05 -22.52 16.89
CA LYS A 578 22.94 -21.77 15.97
C LYS A 578 22.62 -22.03 14.50
N GLU A 579 22.38 -23.27 14.13
CA GLU A 579 22.02 -23.62 12.75
C GLU A 579 20.60 -23.16 12.37
N ILE A 580 19.69 -23.13 13.35
CA ILE A 580 18.32 -22.65 13.18
C ILE A 580 18.26 -21.13 12.99
N ALA A 581 18.98 -20.38 13.83
CA ALA A 581 18.91 -18.92 13.87
C ALA A 581 19.66 -18.23 12.73
N GLN A 582 20.70 -18.86 12.19
CA GLN A 582 21.51 -18.29 11.11
C GLN A 582 20.75 -18.29 9.76
N ASP A 583 20.60 -17.11 9.13
CA ASP A 583 20.19 -17.05 7.71
C ASP A 583 21.44 -17.30 6.85
N TYR A 584 21.39 -18.37 6.07
CA TYR A 584 22.46 -18.77 5.18
C TYR A 584 21.94 -18.86 3.75
N THR A 585 22.63 -18.19 2.84
CA THR A 585 22.35 -18.22 1.42
C THR A 585 23.62 -18.52 0.63
N ARG A 586 23.58 -19.55 -0.22
CA ARG A 586 24.62 -19.87 -1.19
C ARG A 586 24.09 -19.78 -2.60
N ARG A 587 24.81 -19.09 -3.48
CA ARG A 587 24.52 -18.96 -4.90
C ARG A 587 25.69 -19.49 -5.70
N LYS A 588 25.44 -20.43 -6.60
CA LYS A 588 26.44 -20.97 -7.52
C LYS A 588 25.93 -20.86 -8.95
N SER A 589 26.74 -20.34 -9.85
CA SER A 589 26.39 -20.12 -11.25
C SER A 589 27.52 -20.58 -12.17
N ILE A 590 27.19 -21.34 -13.20
CA ILE A 590 28.13 -21.79 -14.24
C ILE A 590 27.45 -21.59 -15.59
N ASN A 591 27.97 -20.67 -16.40
CA ASN A 591 27.32 -20.29 -17.66
C ASN A 591 28.33 -20.33 -18.82
N PHE A 592 28.02 -21.10 -19.86
CA PHE A 592 28.65 -21.05 -21.16
C PHE A 592 27.71 -20.32 -22.12
N THR A 593 28.13 -19.16 -22.61
CA THR A 593 27.26 -18.31 -23.43
C THR A 593 27.75 -18.28 -24.86
N ASN A 594 26.89 -18.70 -25.79
CA ASN A 594 27.14 -18.56 -27.23
C ASN A 594 28.48 -19.17 -27.66
N VAL A 595 28.71 -20.40 -27.21
CA VAL A 595 29.84 -21.23 -27.63
C VAL A 595 29.67 -21.55 -29.11
N ARG A 596 30.60 -21.08 -29.93
CA ARG A 596 30.51 -21.22 -31.40
C ARG A 596 31.88 -21.25 -32.04
N LYS A 597 31.90 -21.68 -33.29
CA LYS A 597 33.07 -21.56 -34.17
C LYS A 597 32.86 -20.42 -35.15
N GLU A 598 33.82 -19.51 -35.22
CA GLU A 598 33.81 -18.37 -36.13
C GLU A 598 34.51 -18.72 -37.44
N ARG A 599 34.06 -18.11 -38.54
CA ARG A 599 34.67 -18.29 -39.87
C ARG A 599 35.95 -17.46 -39.95
N THR A 600 37.08 -18.13 -40.14
CA THR A 600 38.43 -17.51 -40.21
C THR A 600 39.08 -17.78 -41.58
N GLY A 601 40.09 -16.96 -41.94
CA GLY A 601 40.90 -17.15 -43.15
C GLY A 601 40.11 -17.14 -44.47
N ASP A 602 40.45 -18.05 -45.39
CA ASP A 602 39.80 -18.15 -46.71
C ASP A 602 38.34 -18.60 -46.65
N LYS A 603 37.93 -19.28 -45.57
CA LYS A 603 36.54 -19.66 -45.35
C LYS A 603 35.65 -18.45 -45.03
N ALA A 604 36.21 -17.38 -44.45
CA ALA A 604 35.48 -16.13 -44.21
C ALA A 604 35.06 -15.43 -45.52
N LYS A 605 35.78 -15.68 -46.63
CA LYS A 605 35.48 -15.11 -47.95
C LYS A 605 34.46 -15.92 -48.75
N LYS A 606 34.16 -17.16 -48.33
CA LYS A 606 33.21 -18.05 -49.00
C LYS A 606 31.80 -17.89 -48.43
N ALA A 607 30.79 -18.06 -49.28
CA ALA A 607 29.41 -18.06 -48.83
C ALA A 607 29.14 -19.27 -47.90
N PRO A 608 28.37 -19.07 -46.81
CA PRO A 608 27.94 -20.14 -45.92
C PRO A 608 27.27 -21.29 -46.66
N GLN A 609 27.63 -22.51 -46.28
CA GLN A 609 26.96 -23.74 -46.68
C GLN A 609 26.07 -24.24 -45.55
N VAL A 610 25.03 -25.00 -45.90
CA VAL A 610 24.04 -25.51 -44.93
C VAL A 610 24.69 -26.46 -43.90
N TYR A 611 25.72 -27.21 -44.30
CA TYR A 611 26.41 -28.17 -43.44
C TYR A 611 27.60 -27.56 -42.67
N ASP A 612 27.84 -26.24 -42.76
CA ASP A 612 28.94 -25.60 -42.04
C ASP A 612 28.69 -25.63 -40.53
N ILE A 613 29.68 -26.13 -39.76
CA ILE A 613 29.60 -26.17 -38.29
C ILE A 613 29.57 -24.77 -37.66
N GLU A 614 30.09 -23.77 -38.38
CA GLU A 614 30.09 -22.36 -37.99
C GLU A 614 28.67 -21.76 -37.91
N ASN A 615 27.64 -22.47 -38.41
CA ASN A 615 26.24 -22.08 -38.27
C ASN A 615 25.64 -22.49 -36.91
N PHE A 616 26.34 -23.32 -36.13
CA PHE A 616 25.88 -23.78 -34.81
C PHE A 616 26.45 -22.91 -33.69
N SER A 617 25.60 -22.63 -32.69
CA SER A 617 26.01 -22.07 -31.41
C SER A 617 25.28 -22.78 -30.28
N ALA A 618 25.98 -22.99 -29.16
CA ALA A 618 25.44 -23.64 -27.97
C ALA A 618 25.55 -22.72 -26.77
N SER A 619 24.57 -22.75 -25.88
CA SER A 619 24.64 -22.10 -24.57
C SER A 619 24.18 -23.08 -23.49
N TYR A 620 24.82 -23.04 -22.34
CA TYR A 620 24.48 -23.85 -21.18
C TYR A 620 24.59 -22.99 -19.93
N SER A 621 23.59 -23.01 -19.06
CA SER A 621 23.66 -22.35 -17.76
C SER A 621 23.17 -23.27 -16.66
N PHE A 622 23.86 -23.25 -15.54
CA PHE A 622 23.48 -23.91 -14.31
C PHE A 622 23.51 -22.89 -13.18
N ASN A 623 22.39 -22.72 -12.49
CA ASN A 623 22.28 -21.88 -11.30
C ASN A 623 21.72 -22.70 -10.15
N GLU A 624 22.36 -22.62 -8.99
CA GLU A 624 21.88 -23.20 -7.73
C GLU A 624 21.78 -22.10 -6.68
N ILE A 625 20.65 -22.06 -5.98
CA ILE A 625 20.45 -21.26 -4.78
C ILE A 625 20.08 -22.22 -3.67
N VAL A 626 20.87 -22.22 -2.59
CA VAL A 626 20.57 -22.93 -1.35
C VAL A 626 20.32 -21.90 -0.27
N ARG A 627 19.18 -22.01 0.41
CA ARG A 627 18.82 -21.15 1.54
C ARG A 627 18.36 -22.00 2.72
N ARG A 628 18.73 -21.55 3.92
CA ARG A 628 18.14 -21.99 5.19
C ARG A 628 18.05 -20.80 6.13
N ASN A 629 17.03 -20.80 6.97
CA ASN A 629 16.85 -19.84 8.05
C ASN A 629 15.90 -20.40 9.11
N ILE A 630 15.38 -19.52 9.96
CA ILE A 630 14.45 -19.86 11.02
C ILE A 630 13.19 -20.57 10.53
N ASN A 631 12.59 -20.11 9.44
CA ASN A 631 11.31 -20.66 8.93
C ASN A 631 11.52 -21.81 7.94
N VAL A 632 12.73 -21.93 7.39
CA VAL A 632 13.03 -22.82 6.26
C VAL A 632 14.22 -23.68 6.59
N LYS A 633 13.99 -24.98 6.76
CA LYS A 633 15.04 -25.97 7.00
C LYS A 633 15.91 -26.15 5.75
N GLN A 634 15.28 -26.20 4.58
CA GLN A 634 15.97 -26.36 3.30
C GLN A 634 15.14 -25.76 2.16
N ASP A 635 15.74 -24.84 1.40
CA ASP A 635 15.20 -24.34 0.13
C ASP A 635 16.31 -24.43 -0.92
N ILE A 636 16.19 -25.39 -1.84
CA ILE A 636 17.15 -25.64 -2.90
C ILE A 636 16.47 -25.43 -4.24
N ARG A 637 16.85 -24.36 -4.91
CA ARG A 637 16.45 -24.07 -6.28
C ARG A 637 17.58 -24.37 -7.24
N ARG A 638 17.30 -25.15 -8.28
CA ARG A 638 18.25 -25.47 -9.34
C ARG A 638 17.63 -25.19 -10.70
N ASP A 639 18.31 -24.35 -11.47
CA ASP A 639 17.92 -23.95 -12.81
C ASP A 639 18.99 -24.42 -13.80
N TYR A 640 18.57 -25.23 -14.78
CA TYR A 640 19.39 -25.72 -15.88
C TYR A 640 18.78 -25.19 -17.18
N MET A 641 19.57 -24.52 -17.99
CA MET A 641 19.17 -24.12 -19.34
C MET A 641 20.22 -24.61 -20.33
N GLY A 642 19.78 -25.31 -21.37
CA GLY A 642 20.59 -25.68 -22.52
C GLY A 642 19.93 -25.12 -23.77
N SER A 643 20.68 -24.44 -24.62
CA SER A 643 20.19 -23.88 -25.87
C SER A 643 21.12 -24.25 -27.01
N LEU A 644 20.56 -24.74 -28.10
CA LEU A 644 21.27 -25.02 -29.35
C LEU A 644 20.62 -24.20 -30.45
N ASN A 645 21.39 -23.31 -31.06
CA ASN A 645 20.95 -22.48 -32.17
C ASN A 645 21.70 -22.87 -33.42
N TYR A 646 20.97 -23.03 -34.50
CA TYR A 646 21.47 -23.21 -35.85
C TYR A 646 20.99 -22.04 -36.70
N THR A 647 21.90 -21.25 -37.25
CA THR A 647 21.59 -20.07 -38.06
C THR A 647 22.37 -20.11 -39.37
N TYR A 648 21.65 -20.35 -40.46
CA TYR A 648 22.18 -20.32 -41.81
C TYR A 648 21.72 -19.04 -42.52
N GLN A 649 22.65 -18.14 -42.81
CA GLN A 649 22.35 -16.86 -43.46
C GLN A 649 23.23 -16.67 -44.68
N THR A 650 22.64 -16.47 -45.86
CA THR A 650 23.36 -16.39 -47.14
C THR A 650 22.86 -15.23 -47.99
N GLN A 651 23.62 -14.86 -49.02
CA GLN A 651 23.26 -13.84 -49.99
C GLN A 651 23.03 -14.49 -51.36
N PRO A 652 21.83 -15.05 -51.61
CA PRO A 652 21.54 -15.72 -52.88
C PRO A 652 21.61 -14.72 -54.04
N LYS A 653 22.22 -15.12 -55.15
CA LYS A 653 22.20 -14.34 -56.39
C LYS A 653 20.92 -14.67 -57.17
N PRO A 654 20.20 -13.68 -57.72
CA PRO A 654 18.97 -13.95 -58.48
C PRO A 654 19.29 -14.61 -59.82
N VAL A 655 18.55 -15.65 -60.18
CA VAL A 655 18.63 -16.30 -61.50
C VAL A 655 17.64 -15.61 -62.43
N GLU A 656 18.12 -15.06 -63.55
CA GLU A 656 17.35 -14.28 -64.52
C GLU A 656 17.39 -14.97 -65.91
N PRO A 657 16.61 -16.06 -66.13
CA PRO A 657 16.79 -16.97 -67.28
C PRO A 657 16.51 -16.32 -68.64
N PHE A 658 15.55 -15.38 -68.71
CA PHE A 658 15.10 -14.79 -69.98
C PHE A 658 15.82 -13.49 -70.34
N LYS A 659 16.65 -12.94 -69.44
CA LYS A 659 17.30 -11.63 -69.63
C LYS A 659 18.24 -11.56 -70.83
N LYS A 660 18.82 -12.70 -71.23
CA LYS A 660 19.77 -12.79 -72.35
C LYS A 660 19.14 -13.27 -73.66
N VAL A 661 17.83 -13.54 -73.69
CA VAL A 661 17.13 -14.09 -74.87
C VAL A 661 16.70 -12.95 -75.80
N LYS A 662 17.26 -12.90 -77.02
CA LYS A 662 17.10 -11.77 -77.96
C LYS A 662 15.65 -11.42 -78.33
N PHE A 663 14.78 -12.43 -78.57
CA PHE A 663 13.38 -12.17 -78.95
C PHE A 663 12.50 -11.68 -77.79
N LEU A 664 12.96 -11.83 -76.54
CA LEU A 664 12.26 -11.38 -75.32
C LEU A 664 12.75 -9.99 -74.85
N GLN A 665 13.59 -9.29 -75.63
CA GLN A 665 14.17 -8.00 -75.23
C GLN A 665 13.22 -6.81 -75.40
N SER A 666 12.06 -6.97 -76.04
CA SER A 666 11.10 -5.89 -76.27
C SER A 666 10.56 -5.31 -74.96
N GLU A 667 10.26 -4.00 -74.95
CA GLU A 667 9.69 -3.33 -73.78
C GLU A 667 8.31 -3.91 -73.40
N HIS A 668 7.58 -4.45 -74.37
CA HIS A 668 6.28 -5.08 -74.16
C HIS A 668 6.32 -6.43 -73.45
N LEU A 669 7.49 -7.07 -73.37
CA LEU A 669 7.71 -8.37 -72.72
C LEU A 669 8.52 -8.26 -71.42
N ALA A 670 8.63 -7.06 -70.84
CA ALA A 670 9.44 -6.80 -69.64
C ALA A 670 9.10 -7.69 -68.43
N LEU A 671 7.83 -8.09 -68.28
CA LEU A 671 7.40 -9.04 -67.23
C LEU A 671 8.09 -10.41 -67.36
N VAL A 672 8.17 -10.93 -68.60
CA VAL A 672 8.77 -12.24 -68.90
C VAL A 672 10.29 -12.13 -68.96
N ARG A 673 10.82 -11.08 -69.59
CA ARG A 673 12.26 -10.80 -69.71
C ARG A 673 12.95 -10.70 -68.36
N ASP A 674 12.33 -9.99 -67.41
CA ASP A 674 12.90 -9.71 -66.09
C ASP A 674 12.40 -10.68 -65.01
N PHE A 675 11.81 -11.80 -65.42
CA PHE A 675 11.48 -12.87 -64.49
C PHE A 675 12.75 -13.31 -63.77
N ASN A 676 12.67 -13.37 -62.44
CA ASN A 676 13.79 -13.66 -61.58
C ASN A 676 13.30 -14.48 -60.41
N PHE A 677 14.17 -15.35 -59.91
CA PHE A 677 13.89 -16.14 -58.73
C PHE A 677 15.20 -16.50 -58.02
N TYR A 678 15.11 -16.85 -56.75
CA TYR A 678 16.25 -17.34 -55.97
C TYR A 678 16.11 -18.86 -55.76
N TRP A 679 17.23 -19.60 -55.78
CA TRP A 679 17.22 -21.06 -55.72
C TRP A 679 17.20 -21.63 -54.29
N TYR A 680 17.54 -20.82 -53.29
CA TYR A 680 17.63 -21.23 -51.89
C TYR A 680 17.24 -20.08 -50.95
N PRO A 681 16.78 -20.37 -49.72
CA PRO A 681 16.36 -19.34 -48.76
C PRO A 681 17.51 -18.46 -48.32
N LYS A 682 17.17 -17.23 -47.96
CA LYS A 682 18.13 -16.20 -47.52
C LYS A 682 18.58 -16.44 -46.08
N ASN A 683 17.66 -16.82 -45.21
CA ASN A 683 17.93 -17.14 -43.82
C ASN A 683 17.10 -18.35 -43.38
N PHE A 684 17.70 -19.26 -42.64
CA PHE A 684 17.04 -20.35 -41.96
C PHE A 684 17.63 -20.50 -40.56
N THR A 685 16.79 -20.35 -39.54
CA THR A 685 17.18 -20.40 -38.12
C THR A 685 16.34 -21.42 -37.37
N VAL A 686 16.99 -22.26 -36.57
CA VAL A 686 16.38 -23.22 -35.67
C VAL A 686 16.99 -23.03 -34.29
N ILE A 687 16.16 -22.82 -33.27
CA ILE A 687 16.59 -22.63 -31.88
C ILE A 687 15.85 -23.66 -31.04
N GLY A 688 16.59 -24.52 -30.33
CA GLY A 688 16.04 -25.45 -29.35
C GLY A 688 16.55 -25.09 -27.96
N THR A 689 15.67 -24.79 -27.02
CA THR A 689 16.01 -24.41 -25.65
C THR A 689 15.33 -25.34 -24.66
N LEU A 690 16.13 -26.15 -23.96
CA LEU A 690 15.75 -26.91 -22.79
C LEU A 690 15.88 -26.04 -21.55
N ASN A 691 14.83 -25.93 -20.75
CA ASN A 691 14.85 -25.21 -19.49
C ASN A 691 14.21 -26.08 -18.40
N ARG A 692 15.03 -26.57 -17.47
CA ARG A 692 14.63 -27.36 -16.31
C ARG A 692 14.90 -26.56 -15.04
N SER A 693 13.85 -26.20 -14.33
CA SER A 693 13.89 -25.56 -13.02
C SER A 693 13.18 -26.47 -12.02
N TYR A 694 13.79 -26.70 -10.87
CA TYR A 694 13.09 -27.31 -9.75
C TYR A 694 13.47 -26.68 -8.42
N ASN A 695 12.49 -26.65 -7.51
CA ASN A 695 12.64 -26.21 -6.14
C ASN A 695 12.32 -27.34 -5.18
N ILE A 696 13.17 -27.51 -4.17
CA ILE A 696 12.98 -28.41 -3.04
C ILE A 696 12.81 -27.53 -1.81
N LEU A 697 11.62 -27.48 -1.24
CA LEU A 697 11.31 -26.64 -0.08
C LEU A 697 10.83 -27.50 1.09
N GLN A 698 11.50 -27.36 2.23
CA GLN A 698 11.09 -27.91 3.51
C GLN A 698 10.99 -26.77 4.52
N ALA A 699 9.75 -26.50 4.96
CA ALA A 699 9.50 -25.60 6.09
C ALA A 699 10.12 -26.20 7.35
N ARG A 700 10.62 -25.34 8.24
CA ARG A 700 11.12 -25.77 9.54
C ARG A 700 9.93 -25.99 10.46
N ASP A 701 9.99 -27.09 11.20
CA ASP A 701 9.09 -27.31 12.31
C ASP A 701 9.66 -26.64 13.55
N ILE A 702 8.85 -25.81 14.20
CA ILE A 702 9.21 -25.10 15.43
C ILE A 702 8.57 -25.76 16.66
N GLU A 703 7.69 -26.74 16.46
CA GLU A 703 7.11 -27.56 17.52
C GLU A 703 7.76 -28.96 17.50
N LEU A 704 8.11 -29.49 18.67
CA LEU A 704 8.81 -30.78 18.81
C LEU A 704 7.92 -32.01 18.54
N ASP A 705 6.64 -31.82 18.18
CA ASP A 705 5.60 -32.85 18.25
C ASP A 705 5.35 -33.60 16.93
N ILE A 706 6.08 -33.30 15.85
CA ILE A 706 6.03 -34.06 14.59
C ILE A 706 7.29 -34.95 14.48
N PRO A 707 7.19 -36.28 14.68
CA PRO A 707 8.33 -37.21 14.73
C PRO A 707 9.25 -37.21 13.49
N ASN A 708 8.78 -36.65 12.36
CA ASN A 708 9.50 -36.59 11.09
C ASN A 708 9.59 -35.17 10.49
N GLY A 709 9.16 -34.14 11.23
CA GLY A 709 9.06 -32.76 10.77
C GLY A 709 8.09 -32.56 9.60
N LEU A 710 8.03 -31.32 9.08
CA LEU A 710 7.17 -30.98 7.95
C LEU A 710 7.66 -31.64 6.64
N PRO A 711 6.72 -32.07 5.75
CA PRO A 711 7.07 -32.77 4.52
C PRO A 711 7.80 -31.87 3.53
N VAL A 712 8.70 -32.49 2.75
CA VAL A 712 9.41 -31.81 1.66
C VAL A 712 8.47 -31.64 0.46
N THR A 713 8.39 -30.42 -0.04
CA THR A 713 7.62 -30.07 -1.24
C THR A 713 8.54 -29.89 -2.45
N TYR A 714 8.06 -30.33 -3.62
CA TYR A 714 8.80 -30.27 -4.87
C TYR A 714 8.01 -29.47 -5.90
N ASN A 715 8.60 -28.40 -6.42
CA ASN A 715 8.07 -27.66 -7.56
C ASN A 715 8.98 -27.91 -8.76
N LYS A 716 8.45 -28.44 -9.87
CA LYS A 716 9.24 -28.83 -11.04
C LYS A 716 8.65 -28.22 -12.32
N SER A 717 9.52 -27.62 -13.12
CA SER A 717 9.20 -27.12 -14.45
C SER A 717 10.29 -27.54 -15.42
N PHE A 718 9.96 -28.39 -16.38
CA PHE A 718 10.88 -28.79 -17.43
C PHE A 718 10.22 -28.56 -18.79
N THR A 719 10.74 -27.60 -19.52
CA THR A 719 10.23 -27.18 -20.82
C THR A 719 11.28 -27.38 -21.89
N PHE A 720 10.82 -27.67 -23.11
CA PHE A 720 11.62 -27.70 -24.31
C PHE A 720 10.95 -26.83 -25.38
N ASN A 721 11.52 -25.65 -25.60
CA ASN A 721 10.99 -24.65 -26.52
C ASN A 721 11.78 -24.69 -27.81
N ARG A 722 11.08 -24.79 -28.94
CA ARG A 722 11.67 -24.82 -30.27
C ARG A 722 11.15 -23.65 -31.07
N GLN A 723 12.03 -22.97 -31.77
CA GLN A 723 11.69 -21.87 -32.66
C GLN A 723 12.31 -22.11 -34.03
N TYR A 724 11.50 -21.87 -35.05
CA TYR A 724 11.87 -21.98 -36.45
C TYR A 724 11.62 -20.65 -37.14
N SER A 725 12.56 -20.21 -37.96
CA SER A 725 12.41 -19.01 -38.79
C SER A 725 13.01 -19.27 -40.17
N LEU A 726 12.20 -19.10 -41.20
CA LEU A 726 12.58 -19.29 -42.59
C LEU A 726 12.22 -18.04 -43.38
N LEU A 727 13.24 -17.33 -43.86
CA LEU A 727 13.09 -16.20 -44.75
C LEU A 727 13.52 -16.60 -46.17
N TYR A 728 12.55 -16.68 -47.07
CA TYR A 728 12.75 -17.03 -48.46
C TYR A 728 12.25 -15.92 -49.39
N ASP A 729 13.18 -15.19 -49.98
CA ASP A 729 12.88 -14.32 -51.11
C ASP A 729 12.66 -15.23 -52.33
N ILE A 730 11.42 -15.50 -52.73
CA ILE A 730 11.11 -16.35 -53.91
C ILE A 730 11.53 -15.62 -55.19
N THR A 731 11.21 -14.33 -55.27
CA THR A 731 11.66 -13.41 -56.31
C THR A 731 12.08 -12.08 -55.67
N LYS A 732 12.64 -11.14 -56.45
CA LYS A 732 12.90 -9.77 -55.97
C LYS A 732 11.63 -9.07 -55.45
N SER A 733 10.45 -9.50 -55.89
CA SER A 733 9.16 -8.86 -55.60
C SER A 733 8.22 -9.73 -54.75
N LEU A 734 8.52 -11.02 -54.55
CA LEU A 734 7.75 -11.95 -53.73
C LEU A 734 8.63 -12.49 -52.60
N LYS A 735 8.29 -12.15 -51.35
CA LYS A 735 9.02 -12.57 -50.15
C LYS A 735 8.11 -13.41 -49.27
N PHE A 736 8.61 -14.55 -48.86
CA PHE A 736 7.96 -15.48 -47.94
C PHE A 736 8.74 -15.52 -46.63
N ASP A 737 8.05 -15.32 -45.52
CA ASP A 737 8.59 -15.37 -44.17
C ASP A 737 7.71 -16.28 -43.32
N PHE A 738 8.31 -17.33 -42.78
CA PHE A 738 7.66 -18.33 -41.94
C PHE A 738 8.33 -18.36 -40.58
N ASN A 739 7.54 -18.15 -39.53
CA ASN A 739 8.00 -18.26 -38.15
C ASN A 739 7.10 -19.24 -37.42
N ALA A 740 7.69 -20.18 -36.69
CA ALA A 740 6.95 -21.12 -35.86
C ALA A 740 7.62 -21.28 -34.51
N ARG A 741 6.81 -21.46 -33.47
CA ARG A 741 7.24 -21.74 -32.10
C ARG A 741 6.47 -22.93 -31.57
N MET A 742 7.20 -23.86 -30.98
CA MET A 742 6.67 -25.07 -30.37
C MET A 742 7.15 -25.13 -28.92
N ASN A 743 6.22 -24.92 -27.99
CA ASN A 743 6.46 -25.03 -26.56
C ASN A 743 6.02 -26.41 -26.09
N THR A 744 6.94 -27.17 -25.54
CA THR A 744 6.66 -28.51 -25.02
C THR A 744 7.10 -28.66 -23.58
N ARG A 745 6.44 -29.58 -22.87
CA ARG A 745 6.78 -29.94 -21.50
C ARG A 745 7.41 -31.34 -21.49
N ILE A 746 8.49 -31.49 -20.75
CA ILE A 746 9.07 -32.78 -20.40
C ILE A 746 8.43 -33.19 -19.09
N ASP A 747 7.58 -34.21 -19.12
CA ASP A 747 6.90 -34.67 -17.92
C ASP A 747 7.88 -35.41 -16.99
N GLU A 748 7.71 -35.19 -15.69
CA GLU A 748 8.52 -35.76 -14.61
C GLU A 748 7.58 -36.47 -13.63
N LEU A 749 8.06 -37.53 -12.98
CA LEU A 749 7.33 -38.23 -11.91
C LEU A 749 7.22 -37.36 -10.65
N SER A 750 6.14 -37.59 -9.89
CA SER A 750 5.94 -36.97 -8.57
C SER A 750 7.06 -37.33 -7.58
N GLY A 751 7.32 -36.44 -6.62
CA GLY A 751 8.33 -36.65 -5.57
C GLY A 751 9.72 -36.12 -5.94
N ALA A 752 10.78 -36.70 -5.35
CA ALA A 752 12.14 -36.19 -5.50
C ALA A 752 12.63 -36.17 -6.97
N PRO A 753 13.37 -35.13 -7.40
CA PRO A 753 13.82 -34.98 -8.80
C PRO A 753 14.91 -35.98 -9.21
N ASP A 754 15.63 -36.56 -8.25
CA ASP A 754 16.84 -37.37 -8.50
C ASP A 754 16.62 -38.90 -8.44
N THR A 755 15.37 -39.36 -8.43
CA THR A 755 15.03 -40.79 -8.42
C THR A 755 15.32 -41.46 -9.77
N THR A 756 15.69 -42.75 -9.74
CA THR A 756 15.99 -43.53 -10.97
C THR A 756 14.80 -43.54 -11.93
N GLY A 757 13.59 -43.80 -11.41
CA GLY A 757 12.37 -43.79 -12.23
C GLY A 757 12.07 -42.44 -12.88
N ASN A 758 12.35 -41.31 -12.18
CA ASN A 758 12.15 -39.99 -12.77
C ASN A 758 13.15 -39.73 -13.91
N ARG A 759 14.40 -40.19 -13.78
CA ARG A 759 15.40 -40.06 -14.85
C ARG A 759 15.00 -40.84 -16.10
N GLU A 760 14.47 -42.05 -15.94
CA GLU A 760 13.97 -42.86 -17.06
C GLU A 760 12.80 -42.18 -17.77
N GLU A 761 11.84 -41.62 -17.03
CA GLU A 761 10.70 -40.90 -17.60
C GLU A 761 11.13 -39.61 -18.32
N ILE A 762 12.08 -38.84 -17.75
CA ILE A 762 12.68 -37.69 -18.41
C ILE A 762 13.31 -38.09 -19.76
N TRP A 763 14.11 -39.16 -19.77
CA TRP A 763 14.77 -39.62 -21.00
C TRP A 763 13.78 -40.08 -22.06
N LYS A 764 12.71 -40.78 -21.66
CA LYS A 764 11.62 -41.17 -22.55
C LYS A 764 10.92 -39.95 -23.16
N ASN A 765 10.60 -38.95 -22.36
CA ASN A 765 9.97 -37.71 -22.84
C ASN A 765 10.91 -36.88 -23.73
N LEU A 766 12.21 -36.81 -23.42
CA LEU A 766 13.21 -36.14 -24.26
C LEU A 766 13.36 -36.82 -25.63
N LYS A 767 13.36 -38.16 -25.69
CA LYS A 767 13.37 -38.90 -26.96
C LYS A 767 12.15 -38.60 -27.84
N ASN A 768 11.01 -38.33 -27.20
CA ASN A 768 9.75 -37.96 -27.88
C ASN A 768 9.62 -36.45 -28.12
N PHE A 769 10.68 -35.65 -27.87
CA PHE A 769 10.68 -34.18 -27.98
C PHE A 769 9.64 -33.46 -27.08
N GLY A 770 9.21 -34.10 -26.00
CA GLY A 770 8.26 -33.56 -25.03
C GLY A 770 6.81 -33.52 -25.51
N ARG A 771 5.89 -33.40 -24.55
CA ARG A 771 4.46 -33.25 -24.81
C ARG A 771 4.17 -31.81 -25.25
N PRO A 772 3.50 -31.59 -26.40
CA PRO A 772 3.21 -30.25 -26.88
C PRO A 772 2.21 -29.54 -25.96
N THR A 773 2.48 -28.27 -25.66
CA THR A 773 1.61 -27.42 -24.81
C THR A 773 1.05 -26.24 -25.59
N ASN A 774 1.86 -25.64 -26.46
CA ASN A 774 1.46 -24.56 -27.33
C ASN A 774 2.27 -24.63 -28.63
N TYR A 775 1.60 -24.43 -29.76
CA TYR A 775 2.22 -24.25 -31.06
C TYR A 775 1.65 -22.98 -31.70
N HIS A 776 2.53 -22.11 -32.18
CA HIS A 776 2.16 -20.88 -32.85
C HIS A 776 2.97 -20.75 -34.14
N GLN A 777 2.31 -20.44 -35.26
CA GLN A 777 2.97 -20.15 -36.51
C GLN A 777 2.41 -18.88 -37.15
N THR A 778 3.29 -18.14 -37.82
CA THR A 778 2.97 -16.98 -38.63
C THR A 778 3.59 -17.16 -40.01
N VAL A 779 2.76 -17.04 -41.04
CA VAL A 779 3.15 -17.02 -42.45
C VAL A 779 2.92 -15.61 -42.99
N ASN A 780 3.98 -14.94 -43.43
CA ASN A 780 3.94 -13.66 -44.11
C ASN A 780 4.32 -13.85 -45.58
N LEU A 781 3.41 -13.53 -46.49
CA LEU A 781 3.67 -13.45 -47.93
C LEU A 781 3.54 -12.00 -48.39
N ASN A 782 4.66 -11.39 -48.74
CA ASN A 782 4.74 -10.02 -49.23
C ASN A 782 4.99 -10.02 -50.74
N TRP A 783 4.00 -9.61 -51.52
CA TRP A 783 4.05 -9.55 -52.96
C TRP A 783 3.94 -8.11 -53.48
N GLN A 784 5.06 -7.57 -53.91
CA GLN A 784 5.11 -6.39 -54.76
C GLN A 784 4.73 -6.82 -56.18
N VAL A 785 3.47 -6.57 -56.57
CA VAL A 785 2.95 -6.98 -57.87
C VAL A 785 3.67 -6.17 -58.95
N PRO A 786 4.37 -6.81 -59.90
CA PRO A 786 5.14 -6.12 -60.94
C PRO A 786 4.22 -5.57 -62.06
N ILE A 787 3.07 -5.00 -61.70
CA ILE A 787 2.11 -4.43 -62.65
C ILE A 787 2.69 -3.21 -63.37
N ASN A 788 3.62 -2.51 -62.72
CA ASN A 788 4.40 -1.42 -63.31
C ASN A 788 5.31 -1.86 -64.48
N LYS A 789 5.52 -3.16 -64.68
CA LYS A 789 6.25 -3.70 -65.84
C LYS A 789 5.35 -3.97 -67.05
N LEU A 790 4.02 -3.91 -66.89
CA LEU A 790 3.10 -4.01 -68.03
C LEU A 790 3.06 -2.67 -68.77
N PRO A 791 3.08 -2.70 -70.12
CA PRO A 791 2.82 -1.50 -70.90
C PRO A 791 1.52 -0.83 -70.44
N PHE A 792 1.53 0.49 -70.38
CA PHE A 792 0.41 1.33 -69.94
C PHE A 792 0.10 1.33 -68.44
N PHE A 793 0.77 0.51 -67.61
CA PHE A 793 0.54 0.45 -66.15
C PHE A 793 1.75 0.88 -65.29
N GLU A 794 2.77 1.50 -65.89
CA GLU A 794 3.98 2.03 -65.19
C GLU A 794 3.66 3.01 -64.04
N PHE A 795 2.47 3.62 -64.06
CA PHE A 795 1.97 4.54 -63.05
C PHE A 795 1.44 3.84 -61.79
N ALA A 796 1.12 2.55 -61.86
CA ALA A 796 0.50 1.80 -60.77
C ALA A 796 1.55 1.01 -59.97
N ASN A 797 1.60 1.25 -58.67
CA ASN A 797 2.39 0.52 -57.70
C ASN A 797 1.45 -0.24 -56.76
N VAL A 798 1.40 -1.57 -56.90
CA VAL A 798 0.49 -2.44 -56.15
C VAL A 798 1.31 -3.38 -55.28
N SER A 799 1.07 -3.33 -53.97
CA SER A 799 1.65 -4.27 -53.01
C SER A 799 0.54 -5.04 -52.29
N ALA A 800 0.68 -6.35 -52.24
CA ALA A 800 -0.21 -7.25 -51.54
C ALA A 800 0.57 -7.93 -50.42
N ARG A 801 0.02 -7.94 -49.21
CA ARG A 801 0.55 -8.67 -48.06
C ARG A 801 -0.51 -9.60 -47.53
N TYR A 802 -0.15 -10.86 -47.36
CA TYR A 802 -0.95 -11.86 -46.70
C TYR A 802 -0.23 -12.30 -45.43
N THR A 803 -0.90 -12.20 -44.29
CA THR A 803 -0.44 -12.74 -43.01
C THR A 803 -1.42 -13.82 -42.57
N GLY A 804 -0.93 -15.02 -42.30
CA GLY A 804 -1.70 -16.12 -41.72
C GLY A 804 -1.11 -16.53 -40.38
N ASP A 805 -1.90 -16.47 -39.32
CA ASP A 805 -1.53 -16.89 -37.98
C ASP A 805 -2.31 -18.14 -37.60
N TYR A 806 -1.64 -19.08 -36.96
CA TYR A 806 -2.26 -20.31 -36.48
C TYR A 806 -1.72 -20.67 -35.10
N ASP A 807 -2.64 -20.89 -34.17
CA ASP A 807 -2.35 -21.24 -32.78
C ASP A 807 -3.03 -22.55 -32.42
N TRP A 808 -2.30 -23.41 -31.73
CA TRP A 808 -2.81 -24.61 -31.07
C TRP A 808 -2.40 -24.58 -29.60
N ASN A 809 -3.36 -24.78 -28.72
CA ASN A 809 -3.17 -24.76 -27.27
C ASN A 809 -3.67 -26.08 -26.67
N ALA A 810 -2.80 -26.78 -25.96
CA ALA A 810 -3.16 -27.96 -25.20
C ALA A 810 -4.04 -27.58 -24.00
N ASN A 811 -4.99 -28.45 -23.68
CA ASN A 811 -5.75 -28.33 -22.44
C ASN A 811 -4.97 -28.93 -21.26
N SER A 812 -5.41 -28.64 -20.03
CA SER A 812 -4.77 -29.21 -18.83
C SER A 812 -4.91 -30.74 -18.81
N LEU A 813 -3.90 -31.46 -18.29
CA LEU A 813 -3.97 -32.92 -18.15
C LEU A 813 -5.16 -33.35 -17.28
N ARG A 814 -5.54 -32.56 -16.27
CA ARG A 814 -6.71 -32.85 -15.43
C ARG A 814 -8.02 -32.83 -16.23
N ALA A 815 -8.12 -31.96 -17.23
CA ALA A 815 -9.27 -31.89 -18.14
C ALA A 815 -9.25 -33.00 -19.23
N GLN A 816 -8.09 -33.60 -19.49
CA GLN A 816 -7.92 -34.65 -20.51
C GLN A 816 -7.98 -36.08 -19.94
N GLU A 817 -7.45 -36.30 -18.73
CA GLU A 817 -7.19 -37.62 -18.14
C GLU A 817 -7.67 -37.74 -16.67
N GLY A 818 -8.36 -36.73 -16.13
CA GLY A 818 -8.89 -36.77 -14.76
C GLY A 818 -10.03 -37.78 -14.55
N PRO A 819 -10.37 -38.14 -13.29
CA PRO A 819 -11.43 -39.11 -12.96
C PRO A 819 -12.80 -38.73 -13.54
N ASP A 820 -13.07 -37.42 -13.63
CA ASP A 820 -14.30 -36.84 -14.19
C ASP A 820 -14.11 -36.29 -15.62
N SER A 821 -13.02 -36.66 -16.31
CA SER A 821 -12.68 -36.05 -17.61
C SER A 821 -13.50 -36.62 -18.77
N LEU A 822 -14.20 -35.73 -19.49
CA LEU A 822 -14.89 -36.04 -20.75
C LEU A 822 -13.99 -35.81 -21.98
N ASN A 823 -12.67 -35.63 -21.78
CA ASN A 823 -11.69 -35.19 -22.77
C ASN A 823 -12.20 -34.01 -23.62
N PHE A 824 -12.10 -32.80 -23.07
CA PHE A 824 -12.56 -31.57 -23.71
C PHE A 824 -11.76 -31.13 -24.95
N GLY A 825 -10.78 -31.93 -25.40
CA GLY A 825 -9.91 -31.62 -26.54
C GLY A 825 -9.03 -30.37 -26.33
N ASN A 826 -8.26 -30.05 -27.37
CA ASN A 826 -7.39 -28.87 -27.45
C ASN A 826 -8.13 -27.71 -28.13
N THR A 827 -7.52 -26.52 -28.14
CA THR A 827 -8.11 -25.35 -28.80
C THR A 827 -7.23 -24.90 -29.95
N ILE A 828 -7.83 -24.64 -31.11
CA ILE A 828 -7.14 -24.07 -32.27
C ILE A 828 -7.71 -22.71 -32.64
N GLN A 829 -6.84 -21.83 -33.11
CA GLN A 829 -7.20 -20.52 -33.62
C GLN A 829 -6.49 -20.29 -34.95
N ASN A 830 -7.18 -19.67 -35.89
CA ASN A 830 -6.61 -19.25 -37.16
C ASN A 830 -6.99 -17.79 -37.40
N SER A 831 -6.05 -16.98 -37.86
CA SER A 831 -6.30 -15.61 -38.31
C SER A 831 -5.66 -15.38 -39.68
N MET A 832 -6.40 -14.69 -40.54
CA MET A 832 -5.95 -14.29 -41.86
C MET A 832 -6.09 -12.78 -42.01
N GLN A 833 -5.03 -12.13 -42.43
CA GLN A 833 -5.03 -10.72 -42.80
C GLN A 833 -4.51 -10.53 -44.23
N LEU A 834 -5.36 -9.98 -45.10
CA LEU A 834 -4.99 -9.57 -46.45
C LEU A 834 -4.95 -8.04 -46.52
N GLN A 835 -3.81 -7.47 -46.86
CA GLN A 835 -3.61 -6.04 -47.06
C GLN A 835 -3.21 -5.77 -48.51
N LEU A 836 -3.92 -4.90 -49.20
CA LEU A 836 -3.59 -4.41 -50.53
C LEU A 836 -3.32 -2.90 -50.42
N ASN A 837 -2.09 -2.48 -50.66
CA ASN A 837 -1.72 -1.06 -50.73
C ASN A 837 -1.43 -0.71 -52.18
N ASN A 838 -2.29 0.12 -52.75
CA ASN A 838 -2.21 0.57 -54.13
C ASN A 838 -1.84 2.05 -54.13
N SER A 839 -0.81 2.41 -54.89
CA SER A 839 -0.37 3.78 -55.08
C SER A 839 -0.23 4.05 -56.57
N PHE A 840 -0.83 5.13 -57.06
CA PHE A 840 -0.88 5.50 -58.46
C PHE A 840 -0.20 6.86 -58.66
N ASN A 841 0.91 6.88 -59.39
CA ASN A 841 1.63 8.09 -59.80
C ASN A 841 1.07 8.59 -61.12
N LEU A 842 0.02 9.41 -61.05
CA LEU A 842 -0.72 9.88 -62.22
C LEU A 842 0.12 10.82 -63.10
N VAL A 843 1.19 11.42 -62.57
CA VAL A 843 2.16 12.19 -63.38
C VAL A 843 2.84 11.30 -64.43
N ALA A 844 3.18 10.06 -64.06
CA ALA A 844 3.75 9.09 -65.01
C ALA A 844 2.71 8.66 -66.08
N LEU A 845 1.43 8.53 -65.69
CA LEU A 845 0.33 8.25 -66.61
C LEU A 845 0.10 9.41 -67.59
N TYR A 846 0.01 10.64 -67.10
CA TYR A 846 -0.19 11.83 -67.93
C TYR A 846 0.95 12.04 -68.94
N ASN A 847 2.19 11.72 -68.55
CA ASN A 847 3.36 11.84 -69.42
C ASN A 847 3.42 10.80 -70.55
N LYS A 848 2.60 9.74 -70.54
CA LYS A 848 2.55 8.76 -71.66
C LYS A 848 1.75 9.27 -72.86
N PHE A 849 0.70 10.06 -72.64
CA PHE A 849 -0.11 10.60 -73.74
C PHE A 849 0.57 11.86 -74.32
N PRO A 850 0.95 11.92 -75.60
CA PRO A 850 1.75 13.02 -76.17
C PRO A 850 1.12 14.42 -76.06
N TYR A 851 -0.20 14.48 -75.99
CA TYR A 851 -0.97 15.70 -75.74
C TYR A 851 -0.89 16.12 -74.26
N LEU A 852 -1.21 15.19 -73.35
CA LEU A 852 -1.17 15.41 -71.90
C LEU A 852 0.26 15.68 -71.39
N ARG A 853 1.26 15.03 -71.97
CA ARG A 853 2.68 15.28 -71.73
C ARG A 853 3.07 16.72 -72.09
N ARG A 854 2.60 17.26 -73.21
CA ARG A 854 2.85 18.66 -73.60
C ARG A 854 2.20 19.65 -72.64
N VAL A 855 0.99 19.34 -72.15
CA VAL A 855 0.27 20.15 -71.16
C VAL A 855 0.93 20.10 -69.77
N ASN A 856 1.39 18.92 -69.33
CA ASN A 856 2.04 18.67 -68.05
C ASN A 856 3.51 19.17 -68.01
N GLN A 857 4.24 19.04 -69.13
CA GLN A 857 5.61 19.55 -69.31
C GLN A 857 5.66 21.05 -69.64
N GLY A 858 4.48 21.69 -69.79
CA GLY A 858 4.22 23.11 -70.05
C GLY A 858 5.45 23.91 -70.48
N THR A 859 5.58 24.19 -71.78
CA THR A 859 6.63 24.90 -72.52
C THR A 859 7.67 25.63 -71.65
N ARG A 860 8.50 24.87 -70.93
CA ARG A 860 9.67 25.40 -70.23
C ARG A 860 10.83 25.32 -71.21
N LYS A 861 11.14 26.45 -71.85
CA LYS A 861 12.44 26.71 -72.47
C LYS A 861 13.52 26.41 -71.43
N ARG A 862 14.25 25.30 -71.62
CA ARG A 862 15.49 25.03 -70.88
C ARG A 862 16.60 25.88 -71.51
N PRO A 863 17.38 26.64 -70.73
CA PRO A 863 18.60 27.27 -71.22
C PRO A 863 19.65 26.20 -71.48
N ASP A 864 20.42 26.45 -72.53
CA ASP A 864 21.53 25.66 -73.03
C ASP A 864 22.62 25.50 -71.95
N ALA A 865 23.02 24.26 -71.67
CA ALA A 865 24.09 23.94 -70.75
C ALA A 865 25.06 22.95 -71.39
N ARG A 866 26.22 23.50 -71.77
CA ARG A 866 27.44 22.86 -72.26
C ARG A 866 27.77 21.56 -71.52
N ARG A 867 28.09 20.52 -72.31
CA ARG A 867 28.81 19.30 -71.88
C ARG A 867 30.29 19.61 -71.67
N GLY A 868 30.84 19.31 -70.49
CA GLY A 868 32.21 18.77 -70.32
C GLY A 868 32.09 17.24 -70.24
N ALA A 869 32.76 16.47 -71.10
CA ALA A 869 34.11 15.88 -70.91
C ALA A 869 34.08 14.77 -69.83
N LEU A 870 34.50 13.50 -70.01
CA LEU A 870 35.41 12.74 -70.90
C LEU A 870 34.84 11.30 -71.08
N ARG A 871 34.99 10.50 -72.16
CA ARG A 871 36.12 9.97 -72.97
C ARG A 871 37.05 8.97 -72.26
N GLU A 872 36.95 7.69 -72.64
CA GLU A 872 38.07 6.73 -72.88
C GLU A 872 37.51 5.47 -73.60
N ASN A 873 37.69 5.34 -74.94
CA ASN A 873 38.67 4.53 -75.70
C ASN A 873 38.53 2.99 -75.56
N ALA A 874 38.74 2.12 -76.55
CA ALA A 874 38.85 2.19 -78.02
C ALA A 874 39.03 0.73 -78.55
N LEU A 875 38.84 0.54 -79.88
CA LEU A 875 39.13 -0.62 -80.75
C LEU A 875 37.97 -1.64 -80.91
N GLY A 876 37.39 -1.89 -82.11
CA GLY A 876 37.79 -1.52 -83.47
C GLY A 876 36.67 -1.67 -84.53
N ARG A 877 37.00 -1.15 -85.73
CA ARG A 877 36.31 -1.03 -87.04
C ARG A 877 35.32 -2.16 -87.41
N THR A 878 34.26 -1.95 -88.22
CA THR A 878 34.32 -1.47 -89.63
C THR A 878 32.94 -1.00 -90.19
N GLU A 879 32.97 0.15 -90.88
CA GLU A 879 32.20 0.70 -92.05
C GLU A 879 30.66 0.65 -92.27
N ARG A 880 30.12 1.89 -92.50
CA ARG A 880 29.18 2.46 -93.52
C ARG A 880 27.88 1.70 -93.90
N SER A 881 26.69 2.34 -93.97
CA SER A 881 26.29 3.47 -94.86
C SER A 881 25.01 4.24 -94.38
N PRO A 882 24.63 5.41 -94.99
CA PRO A 882 23.78 6.47 -94.42
C PRO A 882 22.39 6.74 -95.10
N GLY A 883 21.58 7.61 -94.47
CA GLY A 883 20.42 8.38 -95.01
C GLY A 883 19.50 8.89 -93.87
N ASP A 884 19.49 10.17 -93.45
CA ASP A 884 18.79 11.39 -93.97
C ASP A 884 17.24 11.19 -94.11
N GLU A 885 16.31 12.04 -93.64
CA GLU A 885 16.20 13.52 -93.63
C GLU A 885 15.25 14.09 -92.52
N ASP A 886 15.39 15.41 -92.27
CA ASP A 886 14.61 16.32 -91.41
C ASP A 886 13.26 16.81 -91.99
N LYS A 887 12.35 17.34 -91.13
CA LYS A 887 11.58 18.63 -91.26
C LYS A 887 10.39 18.74 -90.27
N GLU A 888 10.42 19.69 -89.32
CA GLU A 888 9.82 21.06 -89.30
C GLU A 888 8.38 21.15 -88.75
N GLU A 889 8.18 22.03 -87.76
CA GLU A 889 6.97 22.27 -86.94
C GLU A 889 6.13 23.46 -87.43
N GLU A 890 4.81 23.42 -87.21
CA GLU A 890 3.88 24.56 -87.40
C GLU A 890 3.01 24.86 -86.16
N GLU A 891 2.77 26.15 -85.91
CA GLU A 891 2.14 26.77 -84.72
C GLU A 891 0.62 26.52 -84.55
N ARG A 892 0.09 26.73 -83.33
CA ARG A 892 -1.17 26.14 -82.82
C ARG A 892 -2.15 27.17 -82.21
N SER A 893 -3.44 27.06 -82.53
CA SER A 893 -4.55 28.05 -82.38
C SER A 893 -5.32 28.05 -81.03
N ALA A 894 -5.99 29.17 -80.69
CA ALA A 894 -6.60 29.53 -79.40
C ALA A 894 -7.59 28.53 -78.77
N PHE A 895 -8.25 27.67 -79.56
CA PHE A 895 -9.09 26.57 -79.04
C PHE A 895 -8.28 25.58 -78.20
N GLN A 896 -7.00 25.37 -78.54
CA GLN A 896 -6.11 24.51 -77.75
C GLN A 896 -5.80 25.11 -76.38
N LYS A 897 -5.80 26.43 -76.20
CA LYS A 897 -5.52 27.07 -74.90
C LYS A 897 -6.61 26.83 -73.84
N VAL A 898 -7.89 26.79 -74.25
CA VAL A 898 -9.01 26.52 -73.33
C VAL A 898 -9.09 25.04 -72.98
N LEU A 899 -8.92 24.16 -73.97
CA LEU A 899 -8.83 22.72 -73.77
C LEU A 899 -7.65 22.34 -72.86
N ASP A 900 -6.49 22.96 -73.07
CA ASP A 900 -5.30 22.78 -72.23
C ASP A 900 -5.52 23.23 -70.78
N GLY A 901 -6.34 24.26 -70.54
CA GLY A 901 -6.71 24.77 -69.21
C GLY A 901 -7.57 23.80 -68.42
N THR A 902 -8.63 23.25 -69.02
CA THR A 902 -9.51 22.25 -68.39
C THR A 902 -8.77 20.93 -68.13
N VAL A 903 -7.92 20.52 -69.08
CA VAL A 903 -7.06 19.33 -68.96
C VAL A 903 -6.02 19.51 -67.84
N LYS A 904 -5.48 20.72 -67.64
CA LYS A 904 -4.59 21.05 -66.51
C LYS A 904 -5.27 20.91 -65.15
N THR A 905 -6.53 21.31 -65.04
CA THR A 905 -7.30 21.19 -63.79
C THR A 905 -7.52 19.72 -63.41
N LEU A 906 -7.84 18.86 -64.38
CA LEU A 906 -7.95 17.41 -64.16
C LEU A 906 -6.59 16.76 -63.81
N MET A 907 -5.48 17.31 -64.28
CA MET A 907 -4.10 16.86 -63.96
C MET A 907 -3.56 17.33 -62.61
N MET A 908 -4.33 18.09 -61.81
CA MET A 908 -3.90 18.51 -60.48
C MET A 908 -3.75 17.33 -59.51
N ILE A 909 -4.48 16.23 -59.72
CA ILE A 909 -4.34 15.00 -58.95
C ILE A 909 -3.06 14.30 -59.38
N LYS A 910 -1.97 14.51 -58.64
CA LYS A 910 -0.65 13.96 -59.00
C LYS A 910 -0.45 12.52 -58.52
N ASN A 911 -1.04 12.19 -57.37
CA ASN A 911 -0.94 10.88 -56.73
C ASN A 911 -2.31 10.46 -56.22
N ALA A 912 -2.63 9.17 -56.33
CA ALA A 912 -3.79 8.55 -55.68
C ALA A 912 -3.33 7.30 -54.93
N SER A 913 -3.88 7.03 -53.74
CA SER A 913 -3.58 5.81 -52.98
C SER A 913 -4.85 5.18 -52.44
N ALA A 914 -4.95 3.86 -52.53
CA ALA A 914 -6.07 3.08 -52.01
C ALA A 914 -5.54 1.88 -51.21
N ASN A 915 -5.90 1.82 -49.93
CA ASN A 915 -5.52 0.73 -49.04
C ASN A 915 -6.77 -0.09 -48.70
N PHE A 916 -6.68 -1.41 -48.84
CA PHE A 916 -7.73 -2.35 -48.48
C PHE A 916 -7.14 -3.36 -47.50
N SER A 917 -7.76 -3.53 -46.33
CA SER A 917 -7.36 -4.54 -45.34
C SER A 917 -8.57 -5.37 -44.94
N LYS A 918 -8.43 -6.70 -45.03
CA LYS A 918 -9.44 -7.66 -44.58
C LYS A 918 -8.81 -8.59 -43.55
N THR A 919 -9.35 -8.59 -42.34
CA THR A 919 -8.96 -9.51 -41.26
C THR A 919 -10.12 -10.45 -40.96
N GLN A 920 -9.84 -11.75 -40.89
CA GLN A 920 -10.79 -12.79 -40.50
C GLN A 920 -10.12 -13.71 -39.49
N GLY A 921 -10.88 -14.28 -38.56
CA GLY A 921 -10.35 -15.27 -37.62
C GLY A 921 -11.42 -16.25 -37.18
N THR A 922 -10.97 -17.43 -36.77
CA THR A 922 -11.83 -18.55 -36.33
C THR A 922 -11.20 -19.21 -35.10
N LEU A 923 -12.02 -19.53 -34.10
CA LEU A 923 -11.65 -20.27 -32.90
C LEU A 923 -12.44 -21.59 -32.89
N LEU A 924 -11.75 -22.73 -32.69
CA LEU A 924 -12.39 -24.03 -32.54
C LEU A 924 -11.84 -24.73 -31.28
N PRO A 925 -12.63 -24.78 -30.19
CA PRO A 925 -12.34 -25.64 -29.04
C PRO A 925 -12.73 -27.10 -29.34
N GLY A 926 -12.18 -28.07 -28.60
CA GLY A 926 -12.52 -29.49 -28.77
C GLY A 926 -11.71 -30.23 -29.84
N PHE A 927 -10.63 -29.62 -30.35
CA PHE A 927 -9.78 -30.20 -31.37
C PHE A 927 -8.90 -31.32 -30.79
N LYS A 928 -9.13 -32.57 -31.22
CA LYS A 928 -8.42 -33.74 -30.67
C LYS A 928 -6.97 -33.91 -31.13
N PRO A 929 -6.59 -33.63 -32.40
CA PRO A 929 -5.21 -33.83 -32.83
C PRO A 929 -4.20 -32.97 -32.07
N GLN A 930 -2.97 -33.47 -32.01
CA GLN A 930 -1.84 -32.82 -31.36
C GLN A 930 -0.90 -32.23 -32.41
N ALA A 931 -0.17 -31.18 -32.03
CA ALA A 931 0.87 -30.63 -32.89
C ALA A 931 2.17 -31.46 -32.80
N SER A 932 2.76 -31.76 -33.95
CA SER A 932 3.99 -32.52 -34.16
C SER A 932 5.22 -31.60 -34.32
N ILE A 933 6.39 -32.17 -34.63
CA ILE A 933 7.73 -31.53 -34.52
C ILE A 933 7.85 -30.22 -35.33
N LEU A 934 7.22 -30.12 -36.51
CA LEU A 934 7.30 -28.97 -37.42
C LEU A 934 5.94 -28.30 -37.69
N GLY A 935 4.87 -28.73 -37.00
CA GLY A 935 3.49 -28.34 -37.32
C GLY A 935 2.50 -29.45 -37.00
N MET A 936 1.29 -29.39 -37.53
CA MET A 936 0.27 -30.42 -37.29
C MET A 936 0.47 -31.66 -38.16
N ASP A 937 0.13 -32.84 -37.63
CA ASP A 937 -0.14 -34.06 -38.42
C ASP A 937 -1.60 -34.08 -38.91
#